data_AF-A0A9E3X6G5-F1
#
_entry.id   AF-A0A9E3X6G5-F1
#
_cell.length_a   1.000
_cell.length_b   1.000
_cell.length_c   1.000
_cell.angle_alpha   90.00
_cell.angle_beta   90.00
_cell.angle_gamma   90.00
#
_symmetry.space_group_name_H-M   'P 1'
#
loop_
_entity.id
_entity.type
_entity.pdbx_description
1 polymer ?
#
loop_
_entity_poly.entity_id
_entity_poly.type
_entity_poly.pdbx_seq_one_letter_code
_entity_poly.pdbx_strand_id
1 'polypeptide(L)'
;GNGLYYMRVLYDNNGVLLDRRIDLVTLNENGGCADTSFYYFSILHEASITDMQFADPWPPQSAVRALAPYTRLPAVILSMHGEDVGRSGILYYDVEFRRAEETTWRQLAGSQPEIAVFYPDASGWLAVRTRATDLATNAEPWSAAEFGDVQTTLYRSQFSGHYTDQRGNPLAEQPIAIAPFALEQGQSNPDGSYVVHTRGFNFTVNETMYLTTDADWGRNLYHQPAGSLLANGNFEGALQGNWLAAGNPLPQRTAKAPYNGVQSIRFGPACVGICTPNQYPENIPNCMPDVMPGCIAADAPYPPNWALETVKLIVGPDDTLHFVGRSYTGIAVYHQRQPDGTWQNPVAMGDTPEWWSTLEGAVGPNRDLHLLWDTREGDLFYRRRTGDGTWQAKQALGRGMVPKIAIDQSGVVHMLYAGDNPFPSEKQTLLYRQRSTGGVWSAPLELERYPYYYTSLSGLFYDIAADNGNVHIAWGEPIGREWAQAFQLVHRTRTGNGTWQPKQMIDQSASNFDDVHLMATGDLLNVLWRKDGSGFHATRPAAQSWSTPEMIGPYSFVTADRAGTLYAALAATGGQEGYYRAKRPTSGWSDRIFYDRLTYYQVQQLDVEAGAAGKLYTLWDLQVGPIYQTAQPATEATTGTLSQSITIPAAMHEPTLSFVYQFAGATAGESALAVTISAGLTTTTVFTATANMPWTLGWAALAQWQGETVTVTFALRQAGGEAPVRVDLDEITLTSWQTAVPQAVAPDQITPGVATTVIITGENFMATAQVRLGETLLLGMERLDAQHLRVTIPATIPPGRYPLWVQNSSAAPRAYAGQLQVGQPFYLPIIRR
;
A
#
# COMPACT_ATOMS: atom_id res chain seq x y z
N GLY A 1 -1.66 0.88 -31.88
CA GLY A 1 -1.74 0.67 -33.34
C GLY A 1 -2.02 2.01 -33.96
N ASN A 2 -0.99 2.62 -34.56
CA ASN A 2 -0.98 4.03 -34.98
C ASN A 2 -0.92 4.13 -36.51
N GLY A 3 -1.99 3.74 -37.19
CA GLY A 3 -2.15 3.99 -38.63
C GLY A 3 -2.96 5.26 -38.85
N LEU A 4 -2.44 6.20 -39.64
CA LEU A 4 -3.22 7.33 -40.19
C LEU A 4 -3.99 6.83 -41.42
N TYR A 5 -5.31 7.04 -41.46
CA TYR A 5 -6.17 6.68 -42.58
C TYR A 5 -6.71 7.95 -43.25
N TYR A 6 -6.80 7.95 -44.58
CA TYR A 6 -7.38 9.06 -45.33
C TYR A 6 -8.48 8.54 -46.24
N MET A 7 -9.59 9.29 -46.33
CA MET A 7 -10.67 9.03 -47.27
C MET A 7 -10.58 10.06 -48.39
N ARG A 8 -10.44 9.60 -49.64
CA ARG A 8 -10.44 10.48 -50.80
C ARG A 8 -11.81 10.45 -51.46
N VAL A 9 -12.43 11.62 -51.58
CA VAL A 9 -13.72 11.79 -52.24
C VAL A 9 -13.53 12.78 -53.38
N LEU A 10 -13.83 12.36 -54.61
CA LEU A 10 -13.62 13.16 -55.82
C LEU A 10 -14.95 13.74 -56.30
N TYR A 11 -15.01 15.06 -56.39
CA TYR A 11 -16.12 15.80 -57.01
C TYR A 11 -15.63 16.45 -58.30
N ASP A 12 -16.54 16.63 -59.26
CA ASP A 12 -16.28 17.49 -60.41
C ASP A 12 -16.38 18.98 -60.03
N ASN A 13 -16.05 19.85 -60.99
CA ASN A 13 -16.08 21.30 -60.80
C ASN A 13 -17.49 21.88 -60.55
N ASN A 14 -18.53 21.06 -60.66
CA ASN A 14 -19.93 21.42 -60.38
C ASN A 14 -20.45 20.79 -59.08
N GLY A 15 -19.59 20.14 -58.29
CA GLY A 15 -19.95 19.50 -57.02
C GLY A 15 -20.65 18.14 -57.17
N VAL A 16 -20.64 17.54 -58.37
CA VAL A 16 -21.17 16.19 -58.57
C VAL A 16 -20.10 15.17 -58.21
N LEU A 17 -20.46 14.23 -57.34
CA LEU A 17 -19.56 13.21 -56.85
C LEU A 17 -19.21 12.21 -57.96
N LEU A 18 -17.94 12.16 -58.35
CA LEU A 18 -17.44 11.37 -59.48
C LEU A 18 -17.01 9.96 -59.10
N ASP A 19 -16.48 9.76 -57.89
CA ASP A 19 -15.98 8.44 -57.46
C ASP A 19 -16.11 8.28 -55.94
N ARG A 20 -16.57 7.09 -55.50
CA ARG A 20 -16.62 6.68 -54.09
C ARG A 20 -15.72 5.46 -53.90
N ARG A 21 -14.44 5.70 -53.69
CA ARG A 21 -13.49 4.66 -53.28
C ARG A 21 -12.86 5.04 -51.96
N ILE A 22 -12.77 4.07 -51.05
CA ILE A 22 -11.98 4.18 -49.84
C ILE A 22 -10.70 3.39 -50.10
N ASP A 23 -9.58 4.10 -50.23
CA ASP A 23 -8.28 3.48 -50.39
C ASP A 23 -7.68 3.24 -49.00
N LEU A 24 -7.54 1.97 -48.61
CA LEU A 24 -6.79 1.58 -47.42
C LEU A 24 -5.33 1.39 -47.80
N VAL A 25 -4.48 2.32 -47.37
CA VAL A 25 -3.02 2.23 -47.56
C VAL A 25 -2.37 2.11 -46.19
N THR A 26 -1.62 1.04 -45.98
CA THR A 26 -0.81 0.87 -44.77
C THR A 26 0.60 1.33 -45.09
N LEU A 27 1.09 2.36 -44.39
CA LEU A 27 2.50 2.76 -44.48
C LEU A 27 3.33 1.90 -43.55
N ASN A 28 4.44 1.36 -44.04
CA ASN A 28 5.44 0.78 -43.15
C ASN A 28 6.23 1.88 -42.42
N GLU A 29 7.03 1.48 -41.44
CA GLU A 29 7.78 2.36 -40.52
C GLU A 29 8.77 3.31 -41.23
N ASN A 30 9.03 3.10 -42.52
CA ASN A 30 9.93 3.91 -43.36
C ASN A 30 9.19 4.75 -44.42
N GLY A 31 7.86 4.86 -44.36
CA GLY A 31 7.06 5.70 -45.28
C GLY A 31 6.86 5.13 -46.69
N GLY A 32 7.14 3.85 -46.92
CA GLY A 32 6.85 3.16 -48.18
C GLY A 32 5.49 2.46 -48.16
N CYS A 33 4.69 2.62 -49.23
CA CYS A 33 3.39 1.94 -49.38
C CYS A 33 3.59 0.43 -49.52
N ALA A 34 3.11 -0.36 -48.57
CA ALA A 34 3.08 -1.81 -48.64
C ALA A 34 1.62 -2.29 -48.76
N ASP A 35 1.28 -2.82 -49.93
CA ASP A 35 0.01 -3.42 -50.35
C ASP A 35 -1.28 -2.57 -50.30
N THR A 36 -1.98 -2.56 -51.44
CA THR A 36 -3.34 -2.00 -51.60
C THR A 36 -4.32 -3.17 -51.77
N SER A 37 -5.25 -3.30 -50.83
CA SER A 37 -6.37 -4.24 -50.95
C SER A 37 -7.68 -3.47 -51.12
N PHE A 38 -8.44 -3.78 -52.16
CA PHE A 38 -9.69 -3.10 -52.49
C PHE A 38 -10.90 -3.86 -51.93
N TYR A 39 -11.76 -3.18 -51.17
CA TYR A 39 -13.05 -3.71 -50.72
C TYR A 39 -14.20 -2.89 -51.30
N TYR A 40 -15.15 -3.56 -51.96
CA TYR A 40 -16.39 -2.94 -52.43
C TYR A 40 -17.47 -3.11 -51.35
N PHE A 41 -17.92 -2.01 -50.76
CA PHE A 41 -19.15 -1.99 -49.96
C PHE A 41 -20.26 -1.28 -50.73
N SER A 42 -21.42 -1.93 -50.83
CA SER A 42 -22.65 -1.29 -51.31
C SER A 42 -23.42 -0.77 -50.09
N ILE A 43 -23.61 0.55 -50.00
CA ILE A 43 -24.49 1.15 -49.00
C ILE A 43 -25.90 1.19 -49.62
N LEU A 44 -26.77 0.29 -49.16
CA LEU A 44 -28.21 0.28 -49.46
C LEU A 44 -28.95 1.21 -48.50
N HIS A 45 -28.94 2.51 -48.78
CA HIS A 45 -30.06 3.40 -48.44
C HIS A 45 -29.95 4.71 -49.23
N GLU A 46 -30.77 4.84 -50.27
CA GLU A 46 -31.10 6.13 -50.86
C GLU A 46 -32.05 6.87 -49.90
N ALA A 47 -31.48 7.61 -48.95
CA ALA A 47 -32.13 8.80 -48.44
C ALA A 47 -31.70 9.98 -49.33
N SER A 48 -32.68 10.67 -49.91
CA SER A 48 -32.53 11.81 -50.80
C SER A 48 -31.57 12.88 -50.27
N ILE A 49 -30.43 13.07 -50.94
CA ILE A 49 -29.46 14.16 -50.71
C ILE A 49 -29.93 15.46 -51.41
N THR A 50 -31.24 15.68 -51.51
CA THR A 50 -31.83 16.86 -52.18
C THR A 50 -32.55 17.84 -51.25
N ASP A 51 -32.56 17.60 -49.94
CA ASP A 51 -32.66 18.70 -48.96
C ASP A 51 -31.25 19.04 -48.48
N MET A 52 -30.50 19.74 -49.34
CA MET A 52 -29.33 20.47 -48.86
C MET A 52 -29.81 21.52 -47.87
N GLN A 53 -29.51 21.25 -46.59
CA GLN A 53 -29.80 21.97 -45.36
C GLN A 53 -29.26 23.42 -45.30
N PHE A 54 -29.01 24.10 -46.43
CA PHE A 54 -28.55 25.50 -46.46
C PHE A 54 -29.66 26.52 -46.17
N ALA A 55 -30.90 26.09 -46.03
CA ALA A 55 -32.04 26.96 -45.75
C ALA A 55 -32.40 27.01 -44.26
N ASP A 56 -31.63 26.37 -43.39
CA ASP A 56 -31.82 26.44 -41.94
C ASP A 56 -31.54 27.86 -41.44
N PRO A 57 -32.55 28.60 -40.95
CA PRO A 57 -32.36 29.95 -40.43
C PRO A 57 -32.13 30.01 -38.91
N TRP A 58 -32.12 28.88 -38.20
CA TRP A 58 -32.23 28.84 -36.74
C TRP A 58 -30.92 28.33 -36.15
N PRO A 59 -30.25 29.11 -35.29
CA PRO A 59 -29.05 28.61 -34.63
C PRO A 59 -29.38 27.42 -33.71
N PRO A 60 -28.43 26.48 -33.54
CA PRO A 60 -28.58 25.40 -32.57
C PRO A 60 -28.61 25.97 -31.14
N GLN A 61 -29.02 25.14 -30.19
CA GLN A 61 -28.90 25.42 -28.76
C GLN A 61 -27.92 24.44 -28.14
N SER A 62 -27.06 24.91 -27.26
CA SER A 62 -26.08 24.06 -26.58
C SER A 62 -25.95 24.41 -25.11
N ALA A 63 -25.46 23.42 -24.35
CA ALA A 63 -25.11 23.61 -22.95
C ALA A 63 -24.03 22.62 -22.54
N VAL A 64 -23.26 22.99 -21.53
CA VAL A 64 -22.36 22.06 -20.84
C VAL A 64 -23.17 21.29 -19.79
N ARG A 65 -22.96 19.98 -19.68
CA ARG A 65 -23.55 19.18 -18.61
C ARG A 65 -23.05 19.69 -17.26
N ALA A 66 -23.95 19.73 -16.27
CA ALA A 66 -23.64 20.20 -14.93
C ALA A 66 -22.38 19.52 -14.36
N LEU A 67 -21.45 20.34 -13.87
CA LEU A 67 -20.27 19.88 -13.16
C LEU A 67 -20.59 19.68 -11.68
N ALA A 68 -19.80 18.84 -11.01
CA ALA A 68 -19.84 18.78 -9.56
C ALA A 68 -19.47 20.15 -8.95
N PRO A 69 -20.00 20.52 -7.78
CA PRO A 69 -19.63 21.78 -7.12
C PRO A 69 -18.12 21.94 -6.92
N TYR A 70 -17.41 20.81 -6.78
CA TYR A 70 -15.96 20.73 -6.68
C TYR A 70 -15.39 19.78 -7.74
N THR A 71 -14.37 20.21 -8.48
CA THR A 71 -13.70 19.41 -9.51
C THR A 71 -12.18 19.37 -9.26
N ARG A 72 -11.56 18.18 -9.40
CA ARG A 72 -10.16 17.96 -9.09
C ARG A 72 -9.22 18.40 -10.22
N LEU A 73 -8.10 19.03 -9.89
CA LEU A 73 -6.98 19.31 -10.78
C LEU A 73 -6.15 18.04 -11.09
N PRO A 74 -5.47 17.94 -12.24
CA PRO A 74 -5.27 18.99 -13.24
C PRO A 74 -6.27 18.97 -14.40
N ALA A 75 -7.18 17.99 -14.48
CA ALA A 75 -8.03 17.79 -15.65
C ALA A 75 -9.52 17.89 -15.32
N VAL A 76 -10.22 18.76 -16.04
CA VAL A 76 -11.68 18.94 -15.99
C VAL A 76 -12.26 18.35 -17.27
N ILE A 77 -13.18 17.41 -17.13
CA ILE A 77 -13.90 16.83 -18.27
C ILE A 77 -15.18 17.64 -18.50
N LEU A 78 -15.28 18.25 -19.67
CA LEU A 78 -16.45 18.98 -20.12
C LEU A 78 -17.23 18.09 -21.09
N SER A 79 -18.53 17.92 -20.85
CA SER A 79 -19.42 17.23 -21.77
C SER A 79 -20.43 18.23 -22.28
N MET A 80 -20.34 18.54 -23.56
CA MET A 80 -21.28 19.42 -24.26
C MET A 80 -22.41 18.58 -24.82
N HIS A 81 -23.58 19.19 -24.91
CA HIS A 81 -24.70 18.66 -25.65
C HIS A 81 -25.39 19.83 -26.35
N GLY A 82 -26.04 19.55 -27.46
CA GLY A 82 -26.85 20.53 -28.14
C GLY A 82 -27.97 19.89 -28.93
N GLU A 83 -28.99 20.69 -29.19
CA GLU A 83 -30.11 20.35 -30.06
C GLU A 83 -30.14 21.37 -31.19
N ASP A 84 -30.29 20.86 -32.41
CA ASP A 84 -30.51 21.70 -33.56
C ASP A 84 -31.98 21.64 -33.98
N VAL A 85 -32.69 22.75 -33.76
CA VAL A 85 -34.10 22.91 -34.09
C VAL A 85 -34.33 22.97 -35.60
N GLY A 86 -33.37 23.52 -36.34
CA GLY A 86 -33.42 23.69 -37.78
C GLY A 86 -33.06 22.44 -38.59
N ARG A 87 -32.50 21.43 -37.90
CA ARG A 87 -32.18 20.08 -38.39
C ARG A 87 -31.09 20.03 -39.47
N SER A 88 -30.29 21.08 -39.61
CA SER A 88 -29.05 21.03 -40.39
C SER A 88 -27.97 20.17 -39.73
N GLY A 89 -28.05 19.90 -38.43
CA GLY A 89 -27.09 19.16 -37.63
C GLY A 89 -25.98 20.07 -37.08
N ILE A 90 -25.43 19.71 -35.92
CA ILE A 90 -24.36 20.48 -35.28
C ILE A 90 -23.02 20.16 -35.95
N LEU A 91 -22.30 21.20 -36.39
CA LEU A 91 -20.97 21.09 -36.99
C LEU A 91 -19.87 21.00 -35.91
N TYR A 92 -19.87 21.93 -34.95
CA TYR A 92 -18.94 21.92 -33.81
C TYR A 92 -19.40 22.79 -32.65
N TYR A 93 -18.74 22.63 -31.48
CA TYR A 93 -18.90 23.49 -30.31
C TYR A 93 -17.70 24.43 -30.14
N ASP A 94 -17.96 25.69 -29.81
CA ASP A 94 -16.97 26.57 -29.20
C ASP A 94 -17.16 26.55 -27.69
N VAL A 95 -16.06 26.62 -26.93
CA VAL A 95 -16.10 26.66 -25.47
C VAL A 95 -15.27 27.84 -24.97
N GLU A 96 -15.85 28.60 -24.05
CA GLU A 96 -15.17 29.64 -23.30
C GLU A 96 -15.21 29.34 -21.81
N PHE A 97 -14.15 29.74 -21.11
CA PHE A 97 -14.06 29.63 -19.67
C PHE A 97 -13.64 30.95 -19.03
N ARG A 98 -13.98 31.12 -17.75
CA ARG A 98 -13.60 32.27 -16.95
C ARG A 98 -13.30 31.82 -15.53
N ARG A 99 -12.22 32.34 -14.94
CA ARG A 99 -11.77 32.01 -13.58
C ARG A 99 -12.07 33.12 -12.58
N ALA A 100 -11.88 32.79 -11.30
CA ALA A 100 -12.14 33.70 -10.18
C ALA A 100 -11.54 35.10 -10.27
N GLU A 101 -10.32 35.22 -10.79
CA GLU A 101 -9.61 36.50 -10.89
C GLU A 101 -9.77 37.16 -12.27
N GLU A 102 -10.50 36.52 -13.18
CA GLU A 102 -10.64 36.96 -14.56
C GLU A 102 -11.98 37.68 -14.76
N THR A 103 -11.93 38.86 -15.39
CA THR A 103 -13.14 39.61 -15.77
C THR A 103 -13.60 39.29 -17.19
N THR A 104 -12.75 38.64 -18.00
CA THR A 104 -13.01 38.31 -19.40
C THR A 104 -13.07 36.81 -19.63
N TRP A 105 -13.95 36.38 -20.53
CA TRP A 105 -14.00 35.00 -21.00
C TRP A 105 -12.82 34.71 -21.93
N ARG A 106 -12.25 33.51 -21.84
CA ARG A 106 -11.17 33.01 -22.67
C ARG A 106 -11.63 31.81 -23.46
N GLN A 107 -11.30 31.78 -24.75
CA GLN A 107 -11.64 30.67 -25.62
C GLN A 107 -10.70 29.47 -25.37
N LEU A 108 -11.28 28.29 -25.26
CA LEU A 108 -10.55 27.03 -25.31
C LEU A 108 -10.10 26.79 -26.76
N ALA A 109 -8.81 26.51 -26.97
CA ALA A 109 -8.24 26.47 -28.32
C ALA A 109 -8.89 25.39 -29.20
N GLY A 110 -9.32 25.79 -30.40
CA GLY A 110 -9.94 24.92 -31.40
C GLY A 110 -11.43 24.64 -31.17
N SER A 111 -12.09 24.16 -32.22
CA SER A 111 -13.45 23.62 -32.14
C SER A 111 -13.45 22.33 -31.33
N GLN A 112 -14.41 22.18 -30.41
CA GLN A 112 -14.46 21.05 -29.49
C GLN A 112 -15.44 19.97 -29.98
N PRO A 113 -15.10 18.68 -29.85
CA PRO A 113 -16.06 17.58 -29.97
C PRO A 113 -16.99 17.57 -28.75
N GLU A 114 -18.01 16.71 -28.69
CA GLU A 114 -18.95 16.64 -27.56
C GLU A 114 -18.30 16.41 -26.17
N ILE A 115 -17.06 15.93 -26.12
CA ILE A 115 -16.29 15.75 -24.88
C ILE A 115 -14.93 16.44 -25.01
N ALA A 116 -14.66 17.42 -24.16
CA ALA A 116 -13.38 18.11 -24.09
C ALA A 116 -12.69 17.91 -22.74
N VAL A 117 -11.35 17.81 -22.75
CA VAL A 117 -10.54 17.79 -21.52
C VAL A 117 -9.83 19.13 -21.39
N PHE A 118 -10.19 19.86 -20.34
CA PHE A 118 -9.61 21.16 -20.01
C PHE A 118 -8.57 20.98 -18.90
N TYR A 119 -7.39 21.58 -19.06
CA TYR A 119 -6.29 21.52 -18.10
C TYR A 119 -6.04 22.89 -17.44
N PRO A 120 -6.80 23.27 -16.41
CA PRO A 120 -6.57 24.51 -15.69
C PRO A 120 -5.26 24.46 -14.90
N ASP A 121 -4.55 25.59 -14.88
CA ASP A 121 -3.26 25.80 -14.21
C ASP A 121 -3.39 26.35 -12.78
N ALA A 122 -4.61 26.66 -12.32
CA ALA A 122 -4.85 27.22 -10.98
C ALA A 122 -6.16 26.71 -10.34
N SER A 123 -6.18 26.69 -9.00
CA SER A 123 -7.35 26.38 -8.17
C SER A 123 -8.29 27.59 -8.01
N GLY A 124 -9.54 27.36 -7.59
CA GLY A 124 -10.57 28.40 -7.42
C GLY A 124 -11.79 28.16 -8.32
N TRP A 125 -12.76 29.07 -8.34
CA TRP A 125 -13.94 28.85 -9.19
C TRP A 125 -13.63 29.00 -10.68
N LEU A 126 -14.28 28.16 -11.48
CA LEU A 126 -14.25 28.07 -12.93
C LEU A 126 -15.70 28.12 -13.44
N ALA A 127 -15.99 29.08 -14.30
CA ALA A 127 -17.22 29.14 -15.07
C ALA A 127 -16.94 28.73 -16.52
N VAL A 128 -17.86 28.01 -17.13
CA VAL A 128 -17.74 27.54 -18.52
C VAL A 128 -19.04 27.83 -19.26
N ARG A 129 -18.91 28.29 -20.49
CA ARG A 129 -20.01 28.42 -21.43
C ARG A 129 -19.63 27.81 -22.77
N THR A 130 -20.63 27.31 -23.49
CA THR A 130 -20.49 26.82 -24.85
C THR A 130 -21.42 27.58 -25.79
N ARG A 131 -21.14 27.47 -27.09
CA ARG A 131 -22.09 27.78 -28.16
C ARG A 131 -21.89 26.75 -29.26
N ALA A 132 -22.95 26.35 -29.95
CA ALA A 132 -22.86 25.47 -31.10
C ALA A 132 -22.94 26.24 -32.42
N THR A 133 -22.28 25.70 -33.46
CA THR A 133 -22.46 26.12 -34.86
C THR A 133 -23.01 24.93 -35.64
N ASP A 134 -24.04 25.15 -36.45
CA ASP A 134 -24.66 24.10 -37.28
C ASP A 134 -23.99 23.96 -38.67
N LEU A 135 -24.42 22.99 -39.48
CA LEU A 135 -23.92 22.79 -40.85
C LEU A 135 -24.34 23.93 -41.81
N ALA A 136 -25.35 24.72 -41.46
CA ALA A 136 -25.79 25.90 -42.20
C ALA A 136 -25.04 27.19 -41.78
N THR A 137 -24.07 27.08 -40.87
CA THR A 137 -23.23 28.15 -40.31
C THR A 137 -23.96 29.15 -39.40
N ASN A 138 -25.16 28.82 -38.93
CA ASN A 138 -25.77 29.59 -37.84
C ASN A 138 -25.04 29.28 -36.54
N ALA A 139 -24.68 30.32 -35.81
CA ALA A 139 -24.02 30.20 -34.52
C ALA A 139 -24.93 30.69 -33.40
N GLU A 140 -25.02 29.90 -32.35
CA GLU A 140 -25.70 30.27 -31.12
C GLU A 140 -25.00 31.50 -30.47
N PRO A 141 -25.76 32.49 -29.95
CA PRO A 141 -25.17 33.55 -29.14
C PRO A 141 -24.65 32.98 -27.82
N TRP A 142 -23.51 33.50 -27.34
CA TRP A 142 -23.00 33.11 -26.02
C TRP A 142 -24.02 33.38 -24.90
N SER A 143 -24.09 32.46 -23.92
CA SER A 143 -24.87 32.66 -22.71
C SER A 143 -24.52 34.00 -22.03
N ALA A 144 -25.56 34.77 -21.74
CA ALA A 144 -25.47 36.05 -21.01
C ALA A 144 -25.49 35.87 -19.49
N ALA A 145 -25.65 34.63 -19.00
CA ALA A 145 -25.58 34.33 -17.58
C ALA A 145 -24.18 34.65 -17.05
N GLU A 146 -24.10 35.18 -15.82
CA GLU A 146 -22.84 35.58 -15.20
C GLU A 146 -21.82 34.43 -15.15
N PHE A 147 -22.29 33.21 -14.85
CA PHE A 147 -21.45 32.01 -14.76
C PHE A 147 -21.52 31.12 -16.01
N GLY A 148 -22.05 31.62 -17.12
CA GLY A 148 -22.22 30.81 -18.32
C GLY A 148 -23.21 29.67 -18.13
N ASP A 149 -22.86 28.48 -18.61
CA ASP A 149 -23.73 27.30 -18.53
C ASP A 149 -23.51 26.54 -17.23
N VAL A 150 -22.26 26.46 -16.76
CA VAL A 150 -21.88 25.69 -15.57
C VAL A 150 -20.75 26.37 -14.79
N GLN A 151 -20.71 26.11 -13.47
CA GLN A 151 -19.65 26.55 -12.57
C GLN A 151 -19.18 25.40 -11.67
N THR A 152 -17.89 25.37 -11.36
CA THR A 152 -17.29 24.48 -10.35
C THR A 152 -16.15 25.18 -9.61
N THR A 153 -15.82 24.70 -8.40
CA THR A 153 -14.61 25.09 -7.66
C THR A 153 -13.51 24.06 -7.86
N LEU A 154 -12.38 24.49 -8.42
CA LEU A 154 -11.22 23.65 -8.66
C LEU A 154 -10.40 23.46 -7.39
N TYR A 155 -10.16 22.20 -7.04
CA TYR A 155 -9.33 21.82 -5.90
C TYR A 155 -8.17 20.91 -6.30
N ARG A 156 -7.13 20.87 -5.47
CA ARG A 156 -5.95 20.04 -5.72
C ARG A 156 -5.97 18.75 -4.93
N SER A 157 -6.35 18.82 -3.66
CA SER A 157 -6.48 17.69 -2.75
C SER A 157 -7.71 17.83 -1.87
N GLN A 158 -8.26 16.69 -1.46
CA GLN A 158 -9.38 16.59 -0.55
C GLN A 158 -8.92 16.03 0.81
N PHE A 159 -9.41 16.61 1.90
CA PHE A 159 -9.25 16.10 3.24
C PHE A 159 -10.60 15.62 3.78
N SER A 160 -10.67 14.38 4.27
CA SER A 160 -11.94 13.79 4.72
C SER A 160 -11.76 12.85 5.90
N GLY A 161 -12.84 12.58 6.63
CA GLY A 161 -12.85 11.64 7.76
C GLY A 161 -14.05 11.84 8.65
N HIS A 162 -13.97 11.35 9.90
CA HIS A 162 -15.00 11.58 10.92
C HIS A 162 -14.43 12.39 12.08
N TYR A 163 -15.17 13.40 12.52
CA TYR A 163 -14.91 14.11 13.77
C TYR A 163 -15.76 13.47 14.88
N THR A 164 -15.10 12.89 15.88
CA THR A 164 -15.73 12.22 17.00
C THR A 164 -15.29 12.76 18.35
N ASP A 165 -16.03 12.45 19.40
CA ASP A 165 -15.67 12.73 20.78
C ASP A 165 -14.69 11.68 21.36
N GLN A 166 -14.37 11.82 22.64
CA GLN A 166 -13.46 10.92 23.36
C GLN A 166 -13.94 9.47 23.52
N ARG A 167 -15.20 9.14 23.18
CA ARG A 167 -15.74 7.78 23.14
C ARG A 167 -16.06 7.30 21.71
N GLY A 168 -15.73 8.10 20.69
CA GLY A 168 -15.97 7.78 19.29
C GLY A 168 -17.37 8.17 18.79
N ASN A 169 -18.16 8.92 19.56
CA ASN A 169 -19.47 9.41 19.11
C ASN A 169 -19.27 10.54 18.10
N PRO A 170 -20.04 10.56 16.99
CA PRO A 170 -19.93 11.61 16.00
C PRO A 170 -20.28 12.98 16.57
N LEU A 171 -19.47 13.98 16.23
CA LEU A 171 -19.74 15.36 16.59
C LEU A 171 -20.09 16.14 15.34
N ALA A 172 -21.26 16.76 15.36
CA ALA A 172 -21.77 17.57 14.25
C ALA A 172 -21.34 19.03 14.38
N GLU A 173 -21.37 19.74 13.25
CA GLU A 173 -21.10 21.18 13.15
C GLU A 173 -19.74 21.59 13.74
N GLN A 174 -18.80 20.66 13.85
CA GLN A 174 -17.48 20.95 14.39
C GLN A 174 -16.64 21.61 13.32
N PRO A 175 -16.01 22.77 13.61
CA PRO A 175 -15.18 23.46 12.63
C PRO A 175 -13.94 22.62 12.27
N ILE A 176 -13.68 22.53 10.97
CA ILE A 176 -12.46 21.97 10.39
C ILE A 176 -11.64 23.13 9.82
N ALA A 177 -10.72 23.64 10.62
CA ALA A 177 -9.85 24.73 10.21
C ALA A 177 -8.67 24.17 9.40
N ILE A 178 -8.55 24.58 8.14
CA ILE A 178 -7.39 24.29 7.30
C ILE A 178 -6.72 25.62 6.95
N ALA A 179 -5.42 25.75 7.19
CA ALA A 179 -4.65 26.95 6.87
C ALA A 179 -3.33 26.59 6.16
N PRO A 180 -2.80 27.43 5.25
CA PRO A 180 -3.38 28.66 4.72
C PRO A 180 -4.26 28.43 3.48
N PHE A 181 -4.34 27.21 2.95
CA PHE A 181 -4.89 26.92 1.61
C PHE A 181 -6.29 26.29 1.61
N ALA A 182 -7.12 26.54 2.61
CA ALA A 182 -8.53 26.15 2.56
C ALA A 182 -9.25 26.81 1.37
N LEU A 183 -10.03 26.03 0.63
CA LEU A 183 -11.02 26.60 -0.31
C LEU A 183 -12.24 27.13 0.42
N GLU A 184 -12.65 26.43 1.47
CA GLU A 184 -13.78 26.75 2.35
C GLU A 184 -13.45 26.41 3.80
N GLN A 185 -14.15 27.05 4.74
CA GLN A 185 -14.19 26.54 6.10
C GLN A 185 -15.04 25.28 6.13
N GLY A 186 -14.43 24.16 6.48
CA GLY A 186 -15.13 22.89 6.62
C GLY A 186 -15.87 22.79 7.95
N GLN A 187 -16.93 22.01 7.98
CA GLN A 187 -17.57 21.54 9.21
C GLN A 187 -17.90 20.05 9.09
N SER A 188 -18.00 19.37 10.22
CA SER A 188 -18.55 18.02 10.24
C SER A 188 -20.06 18.01 10.04
N ASN A 189 -20.52 17.03 9.27
CA ASN A 189 -21.90 16.68 9.04
C ASN A 189 -22.55 16.13 10.33
N PRO A 190 -23.88 15.96 10.37
CA PRO A 190 -24.58 15.39 11.52
C PRO A 190 -24.09 14.00 11.97
N ASP A 191 -23.53 13.21 11.06
CA ASP A 191 -22.93 11.90 11.33
C ASP A 191 -21.42 11.98 11.66
N GLY A 192 -20.90 13.20 11.88
CA GLY A 192 -19.50 13.46 12.15
C GLY A 192 -18.59 13.44 10.92
N SER A 193 -19.07 12.95 9.76
CA SER A 193 -18.26 12.94 8.54
C SER A 193 -17.92 14.35 8.08
N TYR A 194 -16.76 14.57 7.50
CA TYR A 194 -16.40 15.86 6.92
C TYR A 194 -15.61 15.67 5.63
N VAL A 195 -15.70 16.68 4.76
CA VAL A 195 -14.90 16.81 3.55
C VAL A 195 -14.53 18.28 3.40
N VAL A 196 -13.25 18.56 3.19
CA VAL A 196 -12.72 19.90 2.95
C VAL A 196 -11.74 19.85 1.80
N HIS A 197 -11.80 20.84 0.91
CA HIS A 197 -10.95 20.92 -0.26
C HIS A 197 -9.84 21.96 -0.07
N THR A 198 -8.66 21.69 -0.62
CA THR A 198 -7.50 22.59 -0.50
C THR A 198 -6.94 23.03 -1.86
N ARG A 199 -6.31 24.20 -1.87
CA ARG A 199 -5.63 24.79 -3.06
C ARG A 199 -4.17 24.36 -3.20
N GLY A 200 -3.54 23.91 -2.11
CA GLY A 200 -2.10 23.69 -2.04
C GLY A 200 -1.72 22.46 -1.23
N PHE A 201 -0.43 22.12 -1.30
CA PHE A 201 0.12 20.88 -0.75
C PHE A 201 0.45 20.94 0.74
N ASN A 202 0.68 22.16 1.27
CA ASN A 202 1.17 22.37 2.63
C ASN A 202 0.10 23.05 3.46
N PHE A 203 -0.50 22.33 4.39
CA PHE A 203 -1.54 22.91 5.25
C PHE A 203 -1.48 22.36 6.67
N THR A 204 -2.01 23.17 7.59
CA THR A 204 -2.22 22.81 8.98
C THR A 204 -3.70 22.59 9.21
N VAL A 205 -4.07 21.47 9.84
CA VAL A 205 -5.44 21.20 10.31
C VAL A 205 -5.54 21.53 11.79
N ASN A 206 -6.53 22.35 12.17
CA ASN A 206 -6.85 22.76 13.55
C ASN A 206 -5.61 23.19 14.36
N GLU A 207 -4.72 23.99 13.75
CA GLU A 207 -3.53 24.61 14.35
C GLU A 207 -2.48 23.65 14.96
N THR A 208 -2.67 22.34 14.83
CA THR A 208 -1.84 21.35 15.51
C THR A 208 -1.25 20.33 14.55
N MET A 209 -1.86 20.05 13.41
CA MET A 209 -1.42 18.98 12.50
C MET A 209 -0.82 19.53 11.22
N TYR A 210 0.50 19.45 11.05
CA TYR A 210 1.18 19.91 9.83
C TYR A 210 1.27 18.80 8.77
N LEU A 211 0.86 19.10 7.54
CA LEU A 211 0.79 18.12 6.46
C LEU A 211 1.36 18.68 5.16
N THR A 212 2.09 17.81 4.44
CA THR A 212 2.60 18.06 3.10
C THR A 212 2.18 16.90 2.21
N THR A 213 1.14 17.07 1.38
CA THR A 213 0.72 16.04 0.42
C THR A 213 -0.05 16.62 -0.77
N ASP A 214 0.07 15.97 -1.92
CA ASP A 214 -0.70 16.18 -3.14
C ASP A 214 -1.83 15.16 -3.34
N ALA A 215 -1.91 14.16 -2.47
CA ALA A 215 -2.93 13.15 -2.48
C ALA A 215 -4.15 13.56 -1.65
N ASP A 216 -5.30 12.95 -1.95
CA ASP A 216 -6.44 13.01 -1.05
C ASP A 216 -6.09 12.25 0.22
N TRP A 217 -6.55 12.77 1.36
CA TRP A 217 -6.16 12.24 2.65
C TRP A 217 -7.37 12.00 3.54
N GLY A 218 -7.43 10.79 4.09
CA GLY A 218 -8.46 10.32 5.00
C GLY A 218 -7.93 10.26 6.42
N ARG A 219 -8.48 11.05 7.35
CA ARG A 219 -8.09 11.00 8.76
C ARG A 219 -9.28 11.32 9.65
N ASN A 220 -9.51 10.52 10.68
CA ASN A 220 -10.49 10.90 11.70
C ASN A 220 -9.91 12.01 12.58
N LEU A 221 -10.76 12.85 13.16
CA LEU A 221 -10.38 13.85 14.16
C LEU A 221 -11.07 13.49 15.48
N TYR A 222 -10.35 13.69 16.57
CA TYR A 222 -10.86 13.43 17.91
C TYR A 222 -10.91 14.74 18.68
N HIS A 223 -12.07 15.02 19.26
CA HIS A 223 -12.27 16.22 20.04
C HIS A 223 -11.52 16.09 21.35
N GLN A 224 -10.62 17.03 21.61
CA GLN A 224 -9.94 17.15 22.89
C GLN A 224 -10.77 18.02 23.81
N PRO A 225 -11.43 17.45 24.83
CA PRO A 225 -12.18 18.26 25.75
C PRO A 225 -11.19 19.02 26.66
N ALA A 226 -11.51 20.27 26.95
CA ALA A 226 -10.69 21.06 27.86
C ALA A 226 -10.61 20.42 29.26
N GLY A 227 -9.49 20.66 29.97
CA GLY A 227 -9.36 20.30 31.38
C GLY A 227 -9.07 18.83 31.66
N SER A 228 -8.26 18.16 30.83
CA SER A 228 -7.71 16.85 31.18
C SER A 228 -7.00 16.88 32.53
N LEU A 229 -7.26 15.86 33.36
CA LEU A 229 -6.55 15.64 34.63
C LEU A 229 -5.12 15.14 34.43
N LEU A 230 -4.83 14.55 33.26
CA LEU A 230 -3.50 14.07 32.92
C LEU A 230 -2.67 15.22 32.35
N ALA A 231 -1.50 15.45 32.94
CA ALA A 231 -0.54 16.43 32.47
C ALA A 231 0.22 15.93 31.24
N ASN A 232 0.45 16.81 30.25
CA ASN A 232 1.27 16.56 29.07
C ASN A 232 0.87 15.26 28.32
N GLY A 233 -0.43 15.06 28.10
CA GLY A 233 -0.96 13.90 27.36
C GLY A 233 -0.77 13.95 25.85
N ASN A 234 -0.47 15.13 25.31
CA ASN A 234 -0.09 15.39 23.92
C ASN A 234 1.44 15.39 23.69
N PHE A 235 2.23 15.12 24.74
CA PHE A 235 3.69 14.94 24.68
C PHE A 235 4.53 16.11 24.11
N GLU A 236 3.94 17.29 23.98
CA GLU A 236 4.62 18.50 23.51
C GLU A 236 5.59 19.09 24.56
N GLY A 237 5.38 18.77 25.84
CA GLY A 237 6.28 19.08 26.96
C GLY A 237 7.26 17.94 27.31
N ALA A 238 8.16 18.20 28.26
CA ALA A 238 9.07 17.18 28.78
C ALA A 238 8.31 16.03 29.49
N LEU A 239 8.80 14.79 29.33
CA LEU A 239 8.26 13.62 30.05
C LEU A 239 8.56 13.67 31.55
N GLN A 240 9.81 14.01 31.90
CA GLN A 240 10.25 14.04 33.29
C GLN A 240 9.42 15.04 34.10
N GLY A 241 8.89 14.57 35.25
CA GLY A 241 8.03 15.35 36.13
C GLY A 241 6.53 15.18 35.88
N ASN A 242 6.12 14.75 34.67
CA ASN A 242 4.72 14.50 34.33
C ASN A 242 4.40 13.00 34.23
N TRP A 243 5.30 12.22 33.62
CA TRP A 243 5.11 10.79 33.40
C TRP A 243 6.30 9.99 33.94
N LEU A 244 6.00 8.87 34.59
CA LEU A 244 6.98 7.87 35.00
C LEU A 244 7.11 6.80 33.92
N ALA A 245 8.22 6.85 33.19
CA ALA A 245 8.62 5.85 32.21
C ALA A 245 9.52 4.80 32.88
N ALA A 246 9.24 3.52 32.65
CA ALA A 246 10.04 2.41 33.20
C ALA A 246 10.00 1.18 32.28
N GLY A 247 10.84 0.18 32.60
CA GLY A 247 10.86 -1.10 31.89
C GLY A 247 11.63 -1.07 30.56
N ASN A 248 11.39 -2.09 29.75
CA ASN A 248 12.02 -2.31 28.45
C ASN A 248 10.94 -2.83 27.47
N PRO A 249 10.72 -2.23 26.29
CA PRO A 249 11.37 -1.02 25.77
C PRO A 249 10.97 0.24 26.56
N LEU A 250 11.95 1.09 26.89
CA LEU A 250 11.68 2.34 27.58
C LEU A 250 10.94 3.31 26.63
N PRO A 251 9.82 3.93 27.05
CA PRO A 251 9.10 4.90 26.23
C PRO A 251 9.96 6.13 25.86
N GLN A 252 9.90 6.56 24.59
CA GLN A 252 10.68 7.69 24.07
C GLN A 252 9.80 8.65 23.28
N ARG A 253 10.00 9.98 23.48
CA ARG A 253 9.36 11.01 22.65
C ARG A 253 9.90 10.93 21.22
N THR A 254 9.02 11.06 20.23
CA THR A 254 9.40 11.00 18.82
C THR A 254 8.62 12.01 17.98
N ALA A 255 9.26 12.58 16.97
CA ALA A 255 8.62 13.45 15.98
C ALA A 255 8.27 12.71 14.67
N LYS A 256 8.54 11.40 14.59
CA LYS A 256 8.36 10.63 13.35
C LYS A 256 6.91 10.27 13.05
N ALA A 257 6.06 10.19 14.07
CA ALA A 257 4.65 9.85 13.91
C ALA A 257 3.81 10.52 15.01
N PRO A 258 3.75 11.86 15.07
CA PRO A 258 2.75 12.51 15.90
C PRO A 258 1.36 12.24 15.33
N TYR A 259 0.38 12.00 16.20
CA TYR A 259 -1.00 12.04 15.76
C TYR A 259 -1.32 13.49 15.39
N ASN A 260 -1.04 14.42 16.29
CA ASN A 260 -1.12 15.84 16.08
C ASN A 260 0.04 16.51 16.83
N GLY A 261 0.21 17.81 16.64
CA GLY A 261 1.38 18.52 17.14
C GLY A 261 2.66 18.08 16.45
N VAL A 262 3.77 18.13 17.18
CA VAL A 262 5.10 17.77 16.67
C VAL A 262 5.63 16.48 17.28
N GLN A 263 5.01 15.96 18.35
CA GLN A 263 5.55 14.79 19.05
C GLN A 263 4.50 13.82 19.60
N SER A 264 4.87 12.54 19.64
CA SER A 264 4.15 11.47 20.30
C SER A 264 5.08 10.68 21.23
N ILE A 265 4.54 9.75 22.02
CA ILE A 265 5.33 8.79 22.79
C ILE A 265 5.39 7.44 22.06
N ARG A 266 6.58 6.85 21.99
CA ARG A 266 6.79 5.54 21.36
C ARG A 266 7.29 4.52 22.37
N PHE A 267 6.66 3.36 22.37
CA PHE A 267 7.19 2.11 22.91
C PHE A 267 7.71 1.24 21.77
N GLY A 268 8.78 0.50 22.03
CA GLY A 268 9.36 -0.41 21.05
C GLY A 268 10.36 0.25 20.10
N PRO A 269 10.85 -0.50 19.11
CA PRO A 269 11.84 -0.02 18.15
C PRO A 269 11.30 1.11 17.26
N ALA A 270 12.21 1.89 16.67
CA ALA A 270 11.84 2.98 15.77
C ALA A 270 11.14 2.50 14.48
N CYS A 271 11.46 1.28 14.06
CA CYS A 271 10.91 0.57 12.92
C CYS A 271 10.22 -0.72 13.40
N VAL A 272 9.46 -1.35 12.52
CA VAL A 272 8.77 -2.63 12.77
C VAL A 272 9.32 -3.66 11.79
N GLY A 273 9.57 -4.89 12.25
CA GLY A 273 10.12 -5.95 11.42
C GLY A 273 11.63 -5.83 11.23
N ILE A 274 12.09 -5.49 10.01
CA ILE A 274 13.51 -5.41 9.67
C ILE A 274 14.08 -4.07 10.15
N CYS A 275 14.83 -4.14 11.26
CA CYS A 275 15.47 -3.02 11.94
C CYS A 275 16.96 -3.27 12.12
N THR A 276 17.81 -2.43 11.53
CA THR A 276 19.20 -2.35 11.96
C THR A 276 19.26 -1.70 13.36
N PRO A 277 20.10 -2.21 14.29
CA PRO A 277 20.33 -1.57 15.59
C PRO A 277 20.77 -0.10 15.46
N ASN A 278 21.49 0.22 14.37
CA ASN A 278 21.79 1.58 13.93
C ASN A 278 20.74 1.96 12.90
N GLN A 279 20.02 3.07 13.09
CA GLN A 279 18.80 3.46 12.36
C GLN A 279 18.93 3.65 10.83
N TYR A 280 20.07 3.29 10.23
CA TYR A 280 20.33 3.37 8.80
C TYR A 280 20.70 1.99 8.25
N PRO A 281 20.23 1.66 7.04
CA PRO A 281 20.76 0.50 6.32
C PRO A 281 22.28 0.57 6.24
N GLU A 282 22.94 -0.55 6.50
CA GLU A 282 24.40 -0.60 6.43
C GLU A 282 24.81 -0.69 4.96
N ASN A 283 25.63 0.27 4.52
CA ASN A 283 26.26 0.22 3.20
C ASN A 283 27.25 -0.94 3.18
N ILE A 284 27.20 -1.74 2.10
CA ILE A 284 28.28 -2.67 1.81
C ILE A 284 29.52 -1.81 1.47
N PRO A 285 30.68 -2.03 2.12
CA PRO A 285 31.87 -1.22 1.86
C PRO A 285 32.30 -1.38 0.39
N ASN A 286 32.08 -0.35 -0.43
CA ASN A 286 32.20 -0.45 -1.89
C ASN A 286 33.57 -0.04 -2.47
N CYS A 287 34.52 0.45 -1.67
CA CYS A 287 35.81 0.96 -2.20
C CYS A 287 37.00 0.06 -1.86
N MET A 288 37.72 -0.40 -2.90
CA MET A 288 39.07 -0.97 -2.81
C MET A 288 40.08 -0.03 -3.50
N PRO A 289 40.82 0.82 -2.76
CA PRO A 289 41.82 1.71 -3.34
C PRO A 289 42.95 0.97 -4.07
N ASP A 290 43.32 -0.21 -3.57
CA ASP A 290 44.47 -0.99 -4.07
C ASP A 290 44.12 -1.92 -5.25
N VAL A 291 42.83 -2.12 -5.54
CA VAL A 291 42.33 -3.01 -6.60
C VAL A 291 41.71 -2.23 -7.76
N MET A 292 41.21 -1.00 -7.51
CA MET A 292 40.71 -0.09 -8.53
C MET A 292 41.40 1.29 -8.41
N PRO A 293 42.40 1.60 -9.26
CA PRO A 293 43.06 2.90 -9.24
C PRO A 293 42.05 4.03 -9.51
N GLY A 294 41.82 4.92 -8.53
CA GLY A 294 40.91 6.07 -8.64
C GLY A 294 39.77 6.16 -7.61
N CYS A 295 39.73 5.30 -6.59
CA CYS A 295 38.78 5.43 -5.48
C CYS A 295 38.96 6.77 -4.74
N ILE A 296 37.98 7.67 -4.85
CA ILE A 296 37.84 8.83 -3.97
C ILE A 296 37.08 8.37 -2.71
N ALA A 297 37.44 8.91 -1.54
CA ALA A 297 36.76 8.63 -0.28
C ALA A 297 35.24 8.91 -0.36
N ALA A 298 34.47 8.32 0.57
CA ALA A 298 33.01 8.31 0.63
C ALA A 298 32.31 9.70 0.70
N ASP A 299 33.06 10.79 0.62
CA ASP A 299 32.61 12.16 0.84
C ASP A 299 32.30 12.91 -0.48
N ALA A 300 32.34 12.23 -1.63
CA ALA A 300 32.02 12.83 -2.92
C ALA A 300 30.48 13.02 -3.07
N PRO A 301 29.99 14.21 -3.46
CA PRO A 301 28.56 14.58 -3.45
C PRO A 301 27.68 13.86 -4.50
N TYR A 302 28.27 13.00 -5.33
CA TYR A 302 27.56 12.07 -6.22
C TYR A 302 28.26 10.71 -6.13
N PRO A 303 27.57 9.60 -5.80
CA PRO A 303 28.18 8.28 -5.86
C PRO A 303 28.59 8.04 -7.31
N PRO A 304 29.88 7.81 -7.61
CA PRO A 304 30.25 7.38 -8.93
C PRO A 304 29.64 5.98 -9.18
N ASN A 305 29.31 5.77 -10.44
CA ASN A 305 28.71 4.62 -11.13
C ASN A 305 29.37 3.23 -10.93
N TRP A 306 30.03 2.96 -9.81
CA TRP A 306 30.69 1.68 -9.50
C TRP A 306 29.88 0.75 -8.58
N ALA A 307 28.55 0.89 -8.56
CA ALA A 307 27.67 -0.03 -7.84
C ALA A 307 27.93 -1.49 -8.26
N LEU A 308 27.89 -2.41 -7.29
CA LEU A 308 27.92 -3.84 -7.58
C LEU A 308 26.65 -4.19 -8.36
N GLU A 309 26.79 -4.68 -9.58
CA GLU A 309 25.67 -5.23 -10.32
C GLU A 309 25.43 -6.67 -9.83
N THR A 310 24.16 -7.04 -9.59
CA THR A 310 23.75 -8.40 -9.19
C THR A 310 24.51 -8.94 -7.97
N VAL A 311 24.01 -8.65 -6.76
CA VAL A 311 24.61 -9.13 -5.51
C VAL A 311 23.75 -10.27 -4.94
N LYS A 312 24.39 -11.40 -4.62
CA LYS A 312 23.80 -12.52 -3.87
C LYS A 312 24.23 -12.43 -2.41
N LEU A 313 23.28 -12.60 -1.50
CA LEU A 313 23.53 -12.74 -0.06
C LEU A 313 23.50 -14.22 0.30
N ILE A 314 24.49 -14.68 1.07
CA ILE A 314 24.53 -16.06 1.58
C ILE A 314 24.86 -15.99 3.06
N VAL A 315 24.05 -16.66 3.90
CA VAL A 315 24.23 -16.66 5.35
C VAL A 315 24.89 -17.95 5.80
N GLY A 316 26.00 -17.81 6.52
CA GLY A 316 26.74 -18.90 7.10
C GLY A 316 26.07 -19.47 8.36
N PRO A 317 26.47 -20.68 8.78
CA PRO A 317 25.93 -21.36 9.94
C PRO A 317 26.17 -20.65 11.29
N ASP A 318 27.01 -19.63 11.32
CA ASP A 318 27.38 -18.84 12.47
C ASP A 318 26.92 -17.38 12.35
N ASP A 319 25.98 -17.07 11.45
CA ASP A 319 25.53 -15.71 11.09
C ASP A 319 26.59 -14.85 10.39
N THR A 320 27.68 -15.46 9.89
CA THR A 320 28.58 -14.80 8.95
C THR A 320 27.84 -14.49 7.65
N LEU A 321 27.89 -13.24 7.20
CA LEU A 321 27.30 -12.84 5.93
C LEU A 321 28.35 -12.85 4.83
N HIS A 322 28.00 -13.48 3.72
CA HIS A 322 28.79 -13.53 2.51
C HIS A 322 28.04 -12.79 1.41
N PHE A 323 28.68 -11.78 0.83
CA PHE A 323 28.13 -11.05 -0.32
C PHE A 323 29.01 -11.34 -1.52
N VAL A 324 28.37 -11.71 -2.62
CA VAL A 324 29.06 -11.96 -3.89
C VAL A 324 28.36 -11.18 -4.97
N GLY A 325 29.10 -10.33 -5.67
CA GLY A 325 28.56 -9.54 -6.78
C GLY A 325 29.63 -9.27 -7.82
N ARG A 326 29.29 -8.47 -8.83
CA ARG A 326 30.26 -8.00 -9.83
C ARG A 326 30.42 -6.49 -9.77
N SER A 327 31.63 -5.98 -9.96
CA SER A 327 31.86 -4.56 -10.18
C SER A 327 31.25 -4.13 -11.53
N TYR A 328 31.11 -2.83 -11.74
CA TYR A 328 30.73 -2.26 -13.04
C TYR A 328 31.72 -2.63 -14.17
N THR A 329 32.98 -2.92 -13.84
CA THR A 329 33.98 -3.41 -14.80
C THR A 329 33.89 -4.92 -15.05
N GLY A 330 32.89 -5.60 -14.45
CA GLY A 330 32.63 -7.03 -14.58
C GLY A 330 33.51 -7.93 -13.71
N ILE A 331 34.33 -7.37 -12.81
CA ILE A 331 35.18 -8.17 -11.92
C ILE A 331 34.31 -8.72 -10.79
N ALA A 332 34.37 -10.04 -10.57
CA ALA A 332 33.68 -10.67 -9.47
C ALA A 332 34.30 -10.26 -8.12
N VAL A 333 33.48 -9.82 -7.17
CA VAL A 333 33.90 -9.32 -5.86
C VAL A 333 33.19 -10.07 -4.74
N TYR A 334 33.93 -10.38 -3.68
CA TYR A 334 33.45 -10.99 -2.45
C TYR A 334 33.62 -10.05 -1.26
N HIS A 335 32.59 -9.95 -0.42
CA HIS A 335 32.63 -9.30 0.88
C HIS A 335 32.18 -10.27 1.97
N GLN A 336 32.73 -10.08 3.18
CA GLN A 336 32.35 -10.86 4.36
C GLN A 336 32.07 -9.92 5.52
N ARG A 337 30.99 -10.18 6.23
CA ARG A 337 30.68 -9.53 7.51
C ARG A 337 30.56 -10.57 8.60
N GLN A 338 31.27 -10.35 9.69
CA GLN A 338 31.21 -11.21 10.86
C GLN A 338 29.94 -10.91 11.69
N PRO A 339 29.50 -11.87 12.54
CA PRO A 339 28.33 -11.70 13.38
C PRO A 339 28.42 -10.51 14.36
N ASP A 340 29.64 -10.15 14.75
CA ASP A 340 29.94 -9.05 15.68
C ASP A 340 29.80 -7.65 15.08
N GLY A 341 29.55 -7.53 13.78
CA GLY A 341 29.49 -6.24 13.10
C GLY A 341 30.64 -5.94 12.15
N THR A 342 31.74 -6.67 12.28
CA THR A 342 32.98 -6.32 11.59
C THR A 342 32.96 -6.73 10.12
N TRP A 343 33.31 -5.79 9.24
CA TRP A 343 33.52 -6.04 7.83
C TRP A 343 34.96 -6.44 7.56
N GLN A 344 35.16 -7.47 6.74
CA GLN A 344 36.48 -7.77 6.18
C GLN A 344 36.74 -6.95 4.92
N ASN A 345 38.03 -6.78 4.59
CA ASN A 345 38.41 -6.17 3.34
C ASN A 345 37.82 -6.95 2.16
N PRO A 346 37.24 -6.26 1.17
CA PRO A 346 36.73 -6.91 -0.03
C PRO A 346 37.85 -7.68 -0.76
N VAL A 347 37.49 -8.77 -1.43
CA VAL A 347 38.43 -9.61 -2.19
C VAL A 347 37.95 -9.78 -3.62
N ALA A 348 38.81 -9.48 -4.59
CA ALA A 348 38.56 -9.82 -5.99
C ALA A 348 38.64 -11.35 -6.19
N MET A 349 37.65 -11.90 -6.86
CA MET A 349 37.57 -13.33 -7.16
C MET A 349 38.21 -13.69 -8.52
N GLY A 350 38.68 -12.73 -9.31
CA GLY A 350 39.39 -13.04 -10.55
C GLY A 350 40.04 -11.81 -11.16
N ASP A 351 40.93 -12.06 -12.13
CA ASP A 351 41.70 -11.02 -12.82
C ASP A 351 41.02 -10.54 -14.13
N THR A 352 39.93 -11.21 -14.55
CA THR A 352 39.21 -10.91 -15.79
C THR A 352 37.73 -10.66 -15.51
N PRO A 353 37.07 -9.76 -16.28
CA PRO A 353 35.62 -9.60 -16.22
C PRO A 353 34.90 -10.92 -16.51
N GLU A 354 33.98 -11.32 -15.64
CA GLU A 354 33.15 -12.52 -15.81
C GLU A 354 31.68 -12.12 -15.87
N TRP A 355 31.03 -12.38 -17.01
CA TRP A 355 29.61 -12.14 -17.20
C TRP A 355 28.84 -13.41 -16.86
N TRP A 356 28.40 -13.51 -15.61
CA TRP A 356 27.48 -14.58 -15.23
C TRP A 356 26.02 -14.22 -15.55
N SER A 357 25.25 -15.23 -15.95
CA SER A 357 23.80 -15.12 -16.12
C SER A 357 23.10 -15.37 -14.78
N THR A 358 23.57 -16.35 -14.01
CA THR A 358 23.09 -16.73 -12.70
C THR A 358 24.24 -17.07 -11.77
N LEU A 359 24.06 -16.79 -10.48
CA LEU A 359 25.02 -17.06 -9.41
C LEU A 359 24.26 -17.66 -8.23
N GLU A 360 24.71 -18.81 -7.76
CA GLU A 360 24.20 -19.46 -6.57
C GLU A 360 25.33 -19.82 -5.62
N GLY A 361 25.00 -19.91 -4.34
CA GLY A 361 25.95 -20.39 -3.35
C GLY A 361 25.34 -20.86 -2.06
N ALA A 362 26.10 -21.66 -1.34
CA ALA A 362 25.70 -22.20 -0.05
C ALA A 362 26.93 -22.39 0.84
N VAL A 363 26.74 -22.30 2.15
CA VAL A 363 27.79 -22.56 3.14
C VAL A 363 27.58 -23.94 3.74
N GLY A 364 28.59 -24.80 3.63
CA GLY A 364 28.56 -26.15 4.18
C GLY A 364 28.76 -26.19 5.70
N PRO A 365 28.57 -27.35 6.34
CA PRO A 365 28.72 -27.52 7.79
C PRO A 365 30.13 -27.17 8.30
N ASN A 366 31.15 -27.28 7.45
CA ASN A 366 32.54 -26.92 7.78
C ASN A 366 32.86 -25.43 7.56
N ARG A 367 31.84 -24.58 7.38
CA ARG A 367 31.97 -23.14 7.04
C ARG A 367 32.64 -22.87 5.69
N ASP A 368 32.68 -23.86 4.83
CA ASP A 368 33.12 -23.69 3.45
C ASP A 368 32.04 -22.98 2.65
N LEU A 369 32.38 -21.90 1.95
CA LEU A 369 31.49 -21.26 0.98
C LEU A 369 31.68 -21.92 -0.38
N HIS A 370 30.59 -22.37 -0.98
CA HIS A 370 30.54 -22.98 -2.30
C HIS A 370 29.77 -22.05 -3.25
N LEU A 371 30.37 -21.73 -4.38
CA LEU A 371 29.78 -20.89 -5.42
C LEU A 371 29.68 -21.65 -6.73
N LEU A 372 28.54 -21.47 -7.41
CA LEU A 372 28.26 -21.95 -8.75
C LEU A 372 27.73 -20.80 -9.60
N TRP A 373 28.20 -20.69 -10.83
CA TRP A 373 27.67 -19.71 -11.78
C TRP A 373 27.77 -20.23 -13.20
N ASP A 374 26.87 -19.76 -14.05
CA ASP A 374 26.91 -19.98 -15.49
C ASP A 374 27.26 -18.69 -16.23
N THR A 375 27.81 -18.80 -17.44
CA THR A 375 28.03 -17.66 -18.33
C THR A 375 26.90 -17.49 -19.33
N ARG A 376 26.89 -16.38 -20.06
CA ARG A 376 25.94 -16.17 -21.17
C ARG A 376 26.07 -17.22 -22.28
N GLU A 377 27.27 -17.78 -22.44
CA GLU A 377 27.60 -18.83 -23.39
C GLU A 377 27.18 -20.23 -22.91
N GLY A 378 26.69 -20.36 -21.67
CA GLY A 378 26.24 -21.62 -21.09
C GLY A 378 27.37 -22.46 -20.49
N ASP A 379 28.52 -21.85 -20.14
CA ASP A 379 29.60 -22.54 -19.43
C ASP A 379 29.38 -22.47 -17.90
N LEU A 380 29.53 -23.60 -17.23
CA LEU A 380 29.28 -23.75 -15.80
C LEU A 380 30.59 -23.82 -15.00
N PHE A 381 30.67 -23.03 -13.93
CA PHE A 381 31.84 -22.91 -13.07
C PHE A 381 31.53 -23.18 -11.61
N TYR A 382 32.57 -23.60 -10.89
CA TYR A 382 32.55 -23.82 -9.45
C TYR A 382 33.76 -23.20 -8.77
N ARG A 383 33.55 -22.67 -7.57
CA ARG A 383 34.63 -22.27 -6.68
C ARG A 383 34.28 -22.48 -5.22
N ARG A 384 35.29 -22.77 -4.41
CA ARG A 384 35.18 -22.92 -2.96
C ARG A 384 36.06 -21.92 -2.23
N ARG A 385 35.56 -21.36 -1.15
CA ARG A 385 36.35 -20.72 -0.10
C ARG A 385 36.30 -21.60 1.14
N THR A 386 37.45 -21.96 1.67
CA THR A 386 37.52 -22.78 2.89
C THR A 386 37.15 -21.96 4.13
N GLY A 387 36.75 -22.63 5.22
CA GLY A 387 36.36 -21.97 6.46
C GLY A 387 37.46 -21.12 7.13
N ASP A 388 38.72 -21.34 6.79
CA ASP A 388 39.88 -20.51 7.18
C ASP A 388 40.03 -19.22 6.33
N GLY A 389 39.24 -19.11 5.27
CA GLY A 389 39.17 -17.97 4.37
C GLY A 389 39.95 -18.07 3.07
N THR A 390 40.55 -19.23 2.78
CA THR A 390 41.35 -19.43 1.56
C THR A 390 40.47 -19.75 0.34
N TRP A 391 40.69 -19.06 -0.77
CA TRP A 391 40.03 -19.37 -2.05
C TRP A 391 40.74 -20.50 -2.80
N GLN A 392 39.97 -21.49 -3.25
CA GLN A 392 40.47 -22.50 -4.18
C GLN A 392 40.47 -21.99 -5.62
N ALA A 393 41.19 -22.69 -6.50
CA ALA A 393 41.20 -22.41 -7.93
C ALA A 393 39.79 -22.59 -8.53
N LYS A 394 39.46 -21.76 -9.53
CA LYS A 394 38.23 -21.88 -10.32
C LYS A 394 38.23 -23.23 -11.07
N GLN A 395 37.10 -23.94 -11.03
CA GLN A 395 36.91 -25.22 -11.70
C GLN A 395 35.83 -25.11 -12.77
N ALA A 396 36.15 -25.46 -14.02
CA ALA A 396 35.15 -25.61 -15.07
C ALA A 396 34.42 -26.96 -14.92
N LEU A 397 33.08 -26.94 -14.99
CA LEU A 397 32.24 -28.12 -14.84
C LEU A 397 31.66 -28.64 -16.16
N GLY A 398 31.85 -27.89 -17.25
CA GLY A 398 31.31 -28.18 -18.57
C GLY A 398 30.19 -27.21 -18.93
N ARG A 399 29.31 -27.61 -19.84
CA ARG A 399 28.16 -26.81 -20.26
C ARG A 399 26.94 -27.04 -19.36
N GLY A 400 26.17 -25.98 -19.11
CA GLY A 400 24.95 -25.99 -18.31
C GLY A 400 24.53 -24.58 -17.88
N MET A 401 23.26 -24.42 -17.51
CA MET A 401 22.69 -23.12 -17.14
C MET A 401 21.84 -23.19 -15.87
N VAL A 402 21.64 -22.04 -15.23
CA VAL A 402 20.77 -21.87 -14.05
C VAL A 402 21.05 -22.94 -12.96
N PRO A 403 22.30 -23.08 -12.47
CA PRO A 403 22.59 -24.05 -11.43
C PRO A 403 21.84 -23.71 -10.15
N LYS A 404 21.47 -24.73 -9.39
CA LYS A 404 20.97 -24.67 -8.01
C LYS A 404 21.83 -25.58 -7.14
N ILE A 405 22.06 -25.17 -5.90
CA ILE A 405 22.99 -25.83 -4.97
C ILE A 405 22.31 -26.18 -3.65
N ALA A 406 22.56 -27.40 -3.17
CA ALA A 406 22.27 -27.79 -1.79
C ALA A 406 23.50 -28.50 -1.22
N ILE A 407 23.73 -28.38 0.09
CA ILE A 407 24.82 -29.08 0.77
C ILE A 407 24.21 -29.90 1.89
N ASP A 408 24.49 -31.20 1.91
CA ASP A 408 23.98 -32.07 2.97
C ASP A 408 24.81 -31.92 4.28
N GLN A 409 24.33 -32.51 5.37
CA GLN A 409 25.01 -32.47 6.68
C GLN A 409 26.39 -33.15 6.67
N SER A 410 26.68 -34.00 5.68
CA SER A 410 28.00 -34.63 5.51
C SER A 410 28.99 -33.74 4.76
N GLY A 411 28.52 -32.63 4.18
CA GLY A 411 29.32 -31.71 3.36
C GLY A 411 29.42 -32.12 1.89
N VAL A 412 28.58 -33.05 1.42
CA VAL A 412 28.46 -33.34 -0.01
C VAL A 412 27.68 -32.21 -0.66
N VAL A 413 28.20 -31.71 -1.78
CA VAL A 413 27.55 -30.66 -2.57
C VAL A 413 26.68 -31.33 -3.61
N HIS A 414 25.43 -30.92 -3.71
CA HIS A 414 24.48 -31.36 -4.71
C HIS A 414 24.17 -30.20 -5.65
N MET A 415 24.16 -30.49 -6.95
CA MET A 415 23.91 -29.50 -7.99
C MET A 415 22.83 -30.00 -8.93
N LEU A 416 21.82 -29.16 -9.15
CA LEU A 416 20.78 -29.33 -10.16
C LEU A 416 20.96 -28.22 -11.20
N TYR A 417 20.87 -28.53 -12.49
CA TYR A 417 21.07 -27.52 -13.54
C TYR A 417 20.40 -27.93 -14.85
N ALA A 418 20.12 -26.96 -15.70
CA ALA A 418 19.61 -27.17 -17.04
C ALA A 418 20.77 -27.54 -17.98
N GLY A 419 20.54 -28.56 -18.80
CA GLY A 419 21.48 -28.96 -19.84
C GLY A 419 21.60 -27.95 -20.96
N ASP A 420 22.66 -28.14 -21.73
CA ASP A 420 23.18 -27.22 -22.74
C ASP A 420 22.21 -27.02 -23.93
N ASN A 421 21.48 -25.89 -23.98
CA ASN A 421 21.38 -25.13 -25.23
C ASN A 421 20.80 -23.72 -25.04
N PRO A 422 21.54 -22.64 -25.35
CA PRO A 422 21.01 -21.28 -25.38
C PRO A 422 20.18 -20.96 -26.64
N PHE A 423 19.97 -21.92 -27.56
CA PHE A 423 19.28 -21.72 -28.84
C PHE A 423 18.12 -22.70 -29.09
N PRO A 424 17.06 -22.28 -29.82
CA PRO A 424 15.75 -22.97 -29.88
C PRO A 424 15.70 -24.26 -30.71
N SER A 425 16.80 -25.01 -30.88
CA SER A 425 16.84 -26.18 -31.77
C SER A 425 16.98 -27.55 -31.10
N GLU A 426 17.18 -27.64 -29.78
CA GLU A 426 17.31 -28.94 -29.09
C GLU A 426 16.53 -29.04 -27.75
N LYS A 427 16.35 -30.29 -27.30
CA LYS A 427 15.57 -30.70 -26.12
C LYS A 427 16.18 -30.18 -24.82
N GLN A 428 15.37 -29.59 -23.92
CA GLN A 428 15.82 -29.24 -22.57
C GLN A 428 15.94 -30.49 -21.68
N THR A 429 17.01 -30.58 -20.90
CA THR A 429 17.27 -31.68 -19.94
C THR A 429 17.53 -31.15 -18.55
N LEU A 430 16.97 -31.81 -17.53
CA LEU A 430 17.29 -31.54 -16.13
C LEU A 430 18.40 -32.49 -15.67
N LEU A 431 19.52 -31.93 -15.23
CA LEU A 431 20.75 -32.67 -14.92
C LEU A 431 21.10 -32.54 -13.43
N TYR A 432 21.63 -33.62 -12.86
CA TYR A 432 22.12 -33.67 -11.48
C TYR A 432 23.58 -34.08 -11.41
N ARG A 433 24.34 -33.45 -10.51
CA ARG A 433 25.69 -33.84 -10.11
C ARG A 433 25.89 -33.69 -8.62
N GLN A 434 26.88 -34.41 -8.08
CA GLN A 434 27.32 -34.22 -6.70
C GLN A 434 28.83 -34.13 -6.59
N ARG A 435 29.32 -33.33 -5.63
CA ARG A 435 30.73 -33.23 -5.26
C ARG A 435 30.93 -33.93 -3.93
N SER A 436 31.74 -34.98 -3.94
CA SER A 436 32.17 -35.65 -2.71
C SER A 436 32.94 -34.70 -1.78
N THR A 437 33.03 -35.05 -0.49
CA THR A 437 33.85 -34.34 0.50
C THR A 437 35.34 -34.34 0.13
N GLY A 438 35.82 -35.38 -0.56
CA GLY A 438 37.16 -35.47 -1.17
C GLY A 438 37.37 -34.57 -2.38
N GLY A 439 36.31 -33.89 -2.85
CA GLY A 439 36.38 -32.83 -3.84
C GLY A 439 36.20 -33.23 -5.30
N VAL A 440 35.79 -34.47 -5.54
CA VAL A 440 35.54 -35.00 -6.89
C VAL A 440 34.06 -34.88 -7.23
N TRP A 441 33.76 -34.33 -8.41
CA TRP A 441 32.42 -34.30 -8.99
C TRP A 441 32.06 -35.61 -9.68
N SER A 442 30.83 -36.08 -9.51
CA SER A 442 30.27 -37.20 -10.28
C SER A 442 30.12 -36.83 -11.76
N ALA A 443 29.93 -37.81 -12.63
CA ALA A 443 29.43 -37.55 -13.99
C ALA A 443 28.02 -36.91 -13.93
N PRO A 444 27.63 -36.10 -14.93
CA PRO A 444 26.24 -35.65 -15.11
C PRO A 444 25.27 -36.83 -15.17
N LEU A 445 24.20 -36.75 -14.38
CA LEU A 445 23.08 -37.68 -14.42
C LEU A 445 21.86 -36.96 -15.00
N GLU A 446 21.35 -37.45 -16.13
CA GLU A 446 20.09 -36.99 -16.68
C GLU A 446 18.93 -37.51 -15.83
N LEU A 447 18.15 -36.58 -15.28
CA LEU A 447 16.96 -36.90 -14.52
C LEU A 447 15.74 -36.90 -15.42
N GLU A 448 15.60 -35.86 -16.24
CA GLU A 448 14.46 -35.66 -17.13
C GLU A 448 14.88 -35.05 -18.46
N ARG A 449 14.12 -35.36 -19.52
CA ARG A 449 14.31 -34.83 -20.87
C ARG A 449 12.96 -34.46 -21.48
N TYR A 450 12.82 -33.21 -21.88
CA TYR A 450 11.58 -32.69 -22.44
C TYR A 450 11.68 -32.58 -23.97
N PRO A 451 10.64 -33.00 -24.71
CA PRO A 451 10.68 -33.02 -26.17
C PRO A 451 10.44 -31.66 -26.83
N TYR A 452 10.12 -30.60 -26.08
CA TYR A 452 9.60 -29.33 -26.61
C TYR A 452 10.55 -28.14 -26.44
N TYR A 453 10.40 -27.18 -27.36
CA TYR A 453 11.12 -25.92 -27.42
C TYR A 453 10.46 -24.89 -26.50
N TYR A 454 11.12 -24.52 -25.41
CA TYR A 454 10.75 -23.31 -24.67
C TYR A 454 11.62 -22.17 -25.21
N THR A 455 10.97 -21.15 -25.78
CA THR A 455 11.62 -20.00 -26.44
C THR A 455 12.31 -19.05 -25.46
N SER A 456 12.21 -19.30 -24.15
CA SER A 456 12.89 -18.54 -23.12
C SER A 456 13.55 -19.47 -22.09
N LEU A 457 14.76 -19.07 -21.65
CA LEU A 457 15.51 -19.66 -20.54
C LEU A 457 14.70 -19.68 -19.21
N SER A 458 13.59 -18.95 -19.17
CA SER A 458 12.65 -18.82 -18.06
C SER A 458 11.55 -19.89 -18.02
N GLY A 459 11.65 -21.00 -18.76
CA GLY A 459 10.64 -22.07 -18.77
C GLY A 459 10.80 -23.15 -17.70
N LEU A 460 11.99 -23.33 -17.12
CA LEU A 460 12.25 -24.37 -16.12
C LEU A 460 12.49 -23.74 -14.75
N PHE A 461 11.45 -23.78 -13.92
CA PHE A 461 11.54 -23.42 -12.50
C PHE A 461 11.81 -24.69 -11.71
N TYR A 462 12.94 -24.74 -11.01
CA TYR A 462 13.31 -25.87 -10.17
C TYR A 462 14.15 -25.41 -8.99
N ASP A 463 14.12 -26.25 -7.95
CA ASP A 463 14.94 -26.06 -6.77
C ASP A 463 15.37 -27.39 -6.15
N ILE A 464 16.42 -27.33 -5.34
CA ILE A 464 17.05 -28.48 -4.68
C ILE A 464 17.25 -28.21 -3.19
N ALA A 465 16.90 -29.19 -2.37
CA ALA A 465 17.17 -29.19 -0.93
C ALA A 465 17.81 -30.52 -0.51
N ALA A 466 18.55 -30.51 0.60
CA ALA A 466 19.13 -31.73 1.16
C ALA A 466 18.91 -31.78 2.68
N ASP A 467 18.48 -32.93 3.18
CA ASP A 467 18.38 -33.24 4.62
C ASP A 467 18.86 -34.67 4.86
N ASN A 468 19.47 -34.95 6.02
CA ASN A 468 19.70 -36.32 6.51
C ASN A 468 20.21 -37.36 5.46
N GLY A 469 21.05 -36.91 4.51
CA GLY A 469 21.57 -37.71 3.39
C GLY A 469 20.62 -37.90 2.20
N ASN A 470 19.36 -37.46 2.27
CA ASN A 470 18.45 -37.37 1.16
C ASN A 470 18.64 -36.07 0.37
N VAL A 471 18.30 -36.13 -0.92
CA VAL A 471 18.24 -34.96 -1.79
C VAL A 471 16.83 -34.87 -2.35
N HIS A 472 16.25 -33.69 -2.25
CA HIS A 472 14.92 -33.38 -2.72
C HIS A 472 15.02 -32.40 -3.87
N ILE A 473 14.24 -32.64 -4.92
CA ILE A 473 14.11 -31.71 -6.04
C ILE A 473 12.63 -31.48 -6.32
N ALA A 474 12.29 -30.25 -6.67
CA ALA A 474 10.96 -29.86 -7.13
C ALA A 474 11.10 -29.05 -8.41
N TRP A 475 10.19 -29.26 -9.38
CA TRP A 475 10.22 -28.52 -10.64
C TRP A 475 8.86 -28.43 -11.32
N GLY A 476 8.69 -27.41 -12.15
CA GLY A 476 7.58 -27.30 -13.09
C GLY A 476 7.77 -28.28 -14.25
N GLU A 477 6.97 -29.34 -14.28
CA GLU A 477 6.91 -30.30 -15.38
C GLU A 477 5.90 -29.84 -16.43
N PRO A 478 6.30 -29.67 -17.69
CA PRO A 478 5.40 -29.19 -18.73
C PRO A 478 4.28 -30.19 -19.08
N ILE A 479 3.07 -29.68 -19.36
CA ILE A 479 1.89 -30.44 -19.75
C ILE A 479 1.41 -30.01 -21.14
N GLY A 480 1.19 -30.95 -22.07
CA GLY A 480 0.58 -30.69 -23.38
C GLY A 480 1.58 -30.51 -24.53
N ARG A 481 1.10 -30.02 -25.69
CA ARG A 481 1.91 -29.82 -26.92
C ARG A 481 2.40 -28.38 -27.06
N GLU A 482 3.65 -28.23 -27.47
CA GLU A 482 4.44 -27.12 -28.07
C GLU A 482 4.14 -25.62 -27.76
N TRP A 483 2.92 -25.20 -27.45
CA TRP A 483 2.57 -23.76 -27.35
C TRP A 483 1.82 -23.38 -26.06
N ALA A 484 1.39 -24.36 -25.25
CA ALA A 484 0.82 -24.11 -23.94
C ALA A 484 1.93 -24.06 -22.89
N GLN A 485 2.15 -22.89 -22.27
CA GLN A 485 3.06 -22.68 -21.12
C GLN A 485 2.48 -23.27 -19.81
N ALA A 486 1.74 -24.37 -19.91
CA ALA A 486 1.18 -25.03 -18.75
C ALA A 486 2.19 -26.01 -18.16
N PHE A 487 2.44 -25.88 -16.86
CA PHE A 487 3.22 -26.85 -16.10
C PHE A 487 2.34 -27.48 -15.01
N GLN A 488 2.79 -28.60 -14.45
CA GLN A 488 2.38 -29.17 -13.18
C GLN A 488 3.58 -29.16 -12.25
N LEU A 489 3.38 -29.06 -10.94
CA LEU A 489 4.47 -29.09 -9.98
C LEU A 489 4.71 -30.51 -9.48
N VAL A 490 5.94 -31.00 -9.65
CA VAL A 490 6.34 -32.34 -9.23
C VAL A 490 7.57 -32.30 -8.33
N HIS A 491 7.73 -33.36 -7.54
CA HIS A 491 8.87 -33.56 -6.63
C HIS A 491 9.45 -34.96 -6.79
N ARG A 492 10.75 -35.10 -6.52
CA ARG A 492 11.45 -36.38 -6.46
C ARG A 492 12.49 -36.40 -5.35
N THR A 493 12.70 -37.56 -4.73
CA THR A 493 13.71 -37.74 -3.67
C THR A 493 14.78 -38.72 -4.10
N ARG A 494 16.05 -38.37 -3.91
CA ARG A 494 17.17 -39.29 -3.87
C ARG A 494 17.39 -39.69 -2.43
N THR A 495 17.27 -40.98 -2.14
CA THR A 495 17.53 -41.50 -0.79
C THR A 495 19.03 -41.54 -0.48
N GLY A 496 19.41 -41.59 0.80
CA GLY A 496 20.82 -41.65 1.24
C GLY A 496 21.63 -42.83 0.70
N ASN A 497 21.00 -43.90 0.21
CA ASN A 497 21.69 -44.99 -0.50
C ASN A 497 22.02 -44.65 -1.98
N GLY A 498 21.62 -43.47 -2.43
CA GLY A 498 21.85 -42.95 -3.78
C GLY A 498 20.77 -43.24 -4.82
N THR A 499 19.65 -43.85 -4.43
CA THR A 499 18.56 -44.24 -5.33
C THR A 499 17.50 -43.15 -5.43
N TRP A 500 17.11 -42.79 -6.66
CA TRP A 500 16.00 -41.87 -6.93
C TRP A 500 14.65 -42.59 -6.88
N GLN A 501 13.74 -42.08 -6.04
CA GLN A 501 12.37 -42.55 -5.92
C GLN A 501 11.52 -42.11 -7.12
N PRO A 502 10.33 -42.71 -7.36
CA PRO A 502 9.39 -42.23 -8.37
C PRO A 502 8.97 -40.77 -8.16
N LYS A 503 8.56 -40.09 -9.24
CA LYS A 503 8.00 -38.73 -9.16
C LYS A 503 6.74 -38.71 -8.33
N GLN A 504 6.55 -37.62 -7.59
CA GLN A 504 5.35 -37.34 -6.82
C GLN A 504 4.74 -36.03 -7.30
N MET A 505 3.42 -36.02 -7.41
CA MET A 505 2.68 -34.82 -7.80
C MET A 505 2.46 -33.92 -6.59
N ILE A 506 2.68 -32.62 -6.76
CA ILE A 506 2.37 -31.57 -5.77
C ILE A 506 1.13 -30.81 -6.20
N ASP A 507 1.13 -30.32 -7.45
CA ASP A 507 0.04 -29.53 -8.02
C ASP A 507 -0.21 -29.94 -9.48
N GLN A 508 -1.45 -30.34 -9.79
CA GLN A 508 -1.86 -30.78 -11.13
C GLN A 508 -2.44 -29.65 -11.99
N SER A 509 -2.52 -28.41 -11.48
CA SER A 509 -3.08 -27.32 -12.26
C SER A 509 -2.17 -26.97 -13.44
N ALA A 510 -2.71 -27.08 -14.66
CA ALA A 510 -2.08 -26.61 -15.88
C ALA A 510 -2.04 -25.07 -15.90
N SER A 511 -1.01 -24.49 -15.28
CA SER A 511 -0.84 -23.03 -15.09
C SER A 511 0.55 -22.55 -15.53
N ASN A 512 0.68 -21.24 -15.70
CA ASN A 512 1.99 -20.60 -15.88
C ASN A 512 2.67 -20.48 -14.51
N PHE A 513 3.86 -21.05 -14.36
CA PHE A 513 4.66 -20.91 -13.15
C PHE A 513 5.65 -19.75 -13.32
N ASP A 514 5.97 -19.10 -12.21
CA ASP A 514 6.98 -18.04 -12.18
C ASP A 514 8.20 -18.42 -11.32
N ASP A 515 8.01 -19.33 -10.35
CA ASP A 515 9.04 -19.64 -9.36
C ASP A 515 8.73 -20.92 -8.58
N VAL A 516 9.76 -21.61 -8.11
CA VAL A 516 9.69 -22.79 -7.23
C VAL A 516 10.84 -22.72 -6.23
N HIS A 517 10.51 -22.89 -4.95
CA HIS A 517 11.46 -22.95 -3.85
C HIS A 517 11.19 -24.17 -3.00
N LEU A 518 12.25 -24.87 -2.63
CA LEU A 518 12.21 -26.11 -1.88
C LEU A 518 13.14 -26.00 -0.67
N MET A 519 12.60 -26.25 0.51
CA MET A 519 13.34 -26.18 1.75
C MET A 519 13.12 -27.46 2.55
N ALA A 520 14.22 -28.00 3.08
CA ALA A 520 14.22 -29.15 3.96
C ALA A 520 14.57 -28.71 5.37
N THR A 521 13.60 -28.79 6.29
CA THR A 521 13.70 -28.31 7.66
C THR A 521 13.40 -29.45 8.62
N GLY A 522 14.46 -30.16 9.06
CA GLY A 522 14.31 -31.37 9.87
C GLY A 522 13.64 -32.50 9.06
N ASP A 523 12.53 -33.03 9.54
CA ASP A 523 11.75 -34.08 8.85
C ASP A 523 10.60 -33.52 7.99
N LEU A 524 10.57 -32.19 7.79
CA LEU A 524 9.52 -31.50 7.05
C LEU A 524 10.10 -30.86 5.79
N LEU A 525 9.50 -31.20 4.64
CA LEU A 525 9.75 -30.50 3.38
C LEU A 525 8.70 -29.41 3.20
N ASN A 526 9.17 -28.24 2.79
CA ASN A 526 8.33 -27.11 2.42
C ASN A 526 8.59 -26.79 0.95
N VAL A 527 7.53 -26.69 0.17
CA VAL A 527 7.60 -26.21 -1.22
C VAL A 527 6.72 -24.97 -1.35
N LEU A 528 7.29 -23.92 -1.92
CA LEU A 528 6.59 -22.69 -2.26
C LEU A 528 6.73 -22.47 -3.76
N TRP A 529 5.64 -22.12 -4.42
CA TRP A 529 5.67 -21.82 -5.85
C TRP A 529 4.72 -20.69 -6.18
N ARG A 530 5.00 -20.06 -7.32
CA ARG A 530 4.11 -19.07 -7.90
C ARG A 530 3.48 -19.60 -9.15
N LYS A 531 2.16 -19.46 -9.25
CA LYS A 531 1.40 -19.67 -10.48
C LYS A 531 0.40 -18.55 -10.68
N ASP A 532 0.27 -18.08 -11.92
CA ASP A 532 -0.68 -17.04 -12.32
C ASP A 532 -0.60 -15.78 -11.40
N GLY A 533 0.63 -15.40 -11.01
CA GLY A 533 0.91 -14.24 -10.13
C GLY A 533 0.62 -14.44 -8.63
N SER A 534 0.12 -15.61 -8.22
CA SER A 534 -0.20 -15.94 -6.83
C SER A 534 0.79 -16.96 -6.25
N GLY A 535 1.19 -16.76 -5.00
CA GLY A 535 2.04 -17.69 -4.26
C GLY A 535 1.24 -18.77 -3.54
N PHE A 536 1.80 -19.97 -3.51
CA PHE A 536 1.26 -21.17 -2.87
C PHE A 536 2.32 -21.84 -2.00
N HIS A 537 1.87 -22.56 -0.97
CA HIS A 537 2.72 -23.32 -0.06
C HIS A 537 2.12 -24.70 0.18
N ALA A 538 2.96 -25.73 0.17
CA ALA A 538 2.61 -27.07 0.61
C ALA A 538 3.73 -27.67 1.47
N THR A 539 3.34 -28.58 2.35
CA THR A 539 4.25 -29.26 3.27
C THR A 539 4.19 -30.77 3.06
N ARG A 540 5.29 -31.44 3.36
CA ARG A 540 5.36 -32.90 3.36
C ARG A 540 6.23 -33.41 4.50
N PRO A 541 5.65 -34.07 5.51
CA PRO A 541 6.40 -34.84 6.49
C PRO A 541 7.10 -36.05 5.84
N ALA A 542 8.24 -36.46 6.40
CA ALA A 542 8.96 -37.66 5.95
C ALA A 542 8.01 -38.88 5.83
N ALA A 543 7.96 -39.47 4.63
CA ALA A 543 7.12 -40.62 4.25
C ALA A 543 5.59 -40.40 4.09
N GLN A 544 5.09 -39.16 4.09
CA GLN A 544 3.67 -38.85 3.85
C GLN A 544 3.42 -38.20 2.47
N SER A 545 2.13 -38.04 2.12
CA SER A 545 1.69 -37.25 0.97
C SER A 545 1.85 -35.75 1.23
N TRP A 546 1.89 -34.96 0.15
CA TRP A 546 1.84 -33.50 0.25
C TRP A 546 0.52 -33.04 0.87
N SER A 547 0.57 -31.99 1.69
CA SER A 547 -0.62 -31.27 2.13
C SER A 547 -1.33 -30.62 0.93
N THR A 548 -2.62 -30.32 1.08
CA THR A 548 -3.33 -29.48 0.12
C THR A 548 -2.60 -28.12 0.00
N PRO A 549 -2.36 -27.61 -1.22
CA PRO A 549 -1.79 -26.29 -1.43
C PRO A 549 -2.57 -25.18 -0.72
N GLU A 550 -1.89 -24.39 0.11
CA GLU A 550 -2.40 -23.17 0.75
C GLU A 550 -2.02 -21.96 -0.10
N MET A 551 -2.97 -21.08 -0.42
CA MET A 551 -2.67 -19.80 -1.10
C MET A 551 -2.14 -18.79 -0.07
N ILE A 552 -0.97 -18.20 -0.34
CA ILE A 552 -0.27 -17.32 0.61
C ILE A 552 -0.10 -15.88 0.11
N GLY A 553 -0.63 -15.58 -1.08
CA GLY A 553 -0.50 -14.29 -1.73
C GLY A 553 0.83 -14.13 -2.48
N PRO A 554 1.09 -12.96 -3.08
CA PRO A 554 2.31 -12.74 -3.86
C PRO A 554 3.55 -12.67 -2.96
N TYR A 555 4.66 -13.16 -3.47
CA TYR A 555 5.99 -13.02 -2.87
C TYR A 555 7.06 -12.88 -3.97
N SER A 556 8.23 -12.39 -3.59
CA SER A 556 9.42 -12.24 -4.42
C SER A 556 10.54 -13.18 -3.98
N PHE A 557 10.69 -13.39 -2.67
CA PHE A 557 11.77 -14.20 -2.09
C PHE A 557 11.22 -15.08 -0.96
N VAL A 558 11.85 -16.23 -0.75
CA VAL A 558 11.56 -17.08 0.39
C VAL A 558 12.84 -17.63 0.98
N THR A 559 12.83 -17.87 2.29
CA THR A 559 13.93 -18.49 3.01
C THR A 559 13.39 -19.15 4.27
N ALA A 560 14.20 -19.97 4.94
CA ALA A 560 13.83 -20.61 6.19
C ALA A 560 14.97 -20.54 7.20
N ASP A 561 14.63 -20.28 8.46
CA ASP A 561 15.58 -20.40 9.54
C ASP A 561 15.79 -21.87 9.95
N ARG A 562 16.78 -22.10 10.81
CA ARG A 562 17.08 -23.43 11.36
C ARG A 562 15.99 -24.00 12.28
N ALA A 563 15.12 -23.16 12.82
CA ALA A 563 13.98 -23.59 13.62
C ALA A 563 12.82 -24.07 12.73
N GLY A 564 12.94 -23.93 11.40
CA GLY A 564 11.90 -24.28 10.43
C GLY A 564 10.87 -23.18 10.23
N THR A 565 11.14 -21.96 10.70
CA THR A 565 10.30 -20.81 10.38
C THR A 565 10.52 -20.42 8.93
N LEU A 566 9.44 -20.39 8.15
CA LEU A 566 9.47 -19.92 6.77
C LEU A 566 9.25 -18.42 6.72
N TYR A 567 9.95 -17.75 5.82
CA TYR A 567 9.76 -16.33 5.52
C TYR A 567 9.41 -16.20 4.05
N ALA A 568 8.32 -15.48 3.76
CA ALA A 568 7.94 -15.09 2.40
C ALA A 568 7.92 -13.56 2.32
N ALA A 569 8.78 -13.01 1.47
CA ALA A 569 9.05 -11.59 1.36
C ALA A 569 8.59 -11.05 0.00
N LEU A 570 7.91 -9.91 -0.02
CA LEU A 570 7.52 -9.18 -1.23
C LEU A 570 8.28 -7.85 -1.33
N ALA A 571 8.90 -7.63 -2.48
CA ALA A 571 9.61 -6.39 -2.78
C ALA A 571 8.68 -5.17 -2.90
N ALA A 572 9.15 -4.01 -2.46
CA ALA A 572 8.47 -2.74 -2.70
C ALA A 572 8.69 -2.30 -4.15
N THR A 573 7.66 -2.37 -5.00
CA THR A 573 7.75 -1.90 -6.41
C THR A 573 6.63 -0.93 -6.74
N GLY A 574 6.94 0.18 -7.40
CA GLY A 574 5.94 1.05 -8.03
C GLY A 574 4.87 1.62 -7.08
N GLY A 575 5.24 1.97 -5.84
CA GLY A 575 4.32 2.50 -4.83
C GLY A 575 3.65 1.44 -3.95
N GLN A 576 3.90 0.14 -4.17
CA GLN A 576 3.51 -0.90 -3.21
C GLN A 576 4.50 -0.96 -2.04
N GLU A 577 3.97 -1.04 -0.82
CA GLU A 577 4.77 -1.23 0.38
C GLU A 577 5.29 -2.67 0.44
N GLY A 578 6.60 -2.83 0.51
CA GLY A 578 7.21 -4.16 0.69
C GLY A 578 6.92 -4.69 2.08
N TYR A 579 6.78 -6.01 2.20
CA TYR A 579 6.53 -6.69 3.46
C TYR A 579 7.11 -8.10 3.45
N TYR A 580 7.16 -8.73 4.62
CA TYR A 580 7.32 -10.17 4.73
C TYR A 580 6.23 -10.78 5.61
N ARG A 581 6.08 -12.10 5.49
CA ARG A 581 5.24 -12.94 6.36
C ARG A 581 6.10 -14.08 6.88
N ALA A 582 5.86 -14.48 8.11
CA ALA A 582 6.54 -15.62 8.72
C ALA A 582 5.54 -16.75 9.02
N LYS A 583 5.94 -18.01 8.82
CA LYS A 583 5.19 -19.20 9.21
C LYS A 583 6.05 -20.04 10.13
N ARG A 584 5.71 -20.10 11.42
CA ARG A 584 6.37 -21.05 12.34
C ARG A 584 5.84 -22.47 12.09
N PRO A 585 6.60 -23.53 12.42
CA PRO A 585 6.18 -24.90 12.19
C PRO A 585 4.79 -25.27 12.76
N THR A 586 4.39 -24.64 13.86
CA THR A 586 3.15 -24.94 14.58
C THR A 586 2.05 -23.89 14.39
N SER A 587 2.26 -22.85 13.57
CA SER A 587 1.33 -21.73 13.41
C SER A 587 0.90 -21.51 11.95
N GLY A 588 -0.16 -20.73 11.77
CA GLY A 588 -0.46 -20.12 10.48
C GLY A 588 0.60 -19.09 10.07
N TRP A 589 0.47 -18.60 8.85
CA TRP A 589 1.23 -17.44 8.39
C TRP A 589 0.84 -16.18 9.18
N SER A 590 1.82 -15.36 9.54
CA SER A 590 1.59 -14.06 10.14
C SER A 590 0.83 -13.11 9.20
N ASP A 591 0.31 -12.03 9.77
CA ASP A 591 -0.04 -10.82 9.02
C ASP A 591 1.21 -10.24 8.32
N ARG A 592 0.98 -9.29 7.41
CA ARG A 592 2.06 -8.58 6.70
C ARG A 592 2.87 -7.75 7.68
N ILE A 593 4.17 -8.02 7.75
CA ILE A 593 5.13 -7.22 8.48
C ILE A 593 5.83 -6.34 7.46
N PHE A 594 5.39 -5.08 7.38
CA PHE A 594 5.91 -4.12 6.42
C PHE A 594 7.35 -3.74 6.74
N TYR A 595 8.18 -3.59 5.70
CA TYR A 595 9.48 -2.95 5.85
C TYR A 595 9.26 -1.46 6.15
N ASP A 596 10.15 -0.85 6.94
CA ASP A 596 10.10 0.60 7.12
C ASP A 596 10.28 1.27 5.75
N ARG A 597 9.49 2.31 5.46
CA ARG A 597 9.45 2.90 4.11
C ARG A 597 10.85 3.39 3.72
N LEU A 598 11.48 2.72 2.77
CA LEU A 598 12.56 3.29 1.97
C LEU A 598 11.91 4.26 0.98
N THR A 599 11.54 5.45 1.47
CA THR A 599 10.62 6.39 0.82
C THR A 599 11.16 7.04 -0.46
N TYR A 600 12.39 6.77 -0.88
CA TYR A 600 13.11 7.72 -1.73
C TYR A 600 13.76 7.20 -3.01
N TYR A 601 13.79 5.88 -3.26
CA TYR A 601 14.50 5.37 -4.44
C TYR A 601 13.73 4.24 -5.12
N GLN A 602 13.91 4.07 -6.43
CA GLN A 602 13.49 2.84 -7.12
C GLN A 602 14.29 1.69 -6.52
N VAL A 603 13.70 0.99 -5.57
CA VAL A 603 14.34 -0.11 -4.86
C VAL A 603 14.05 -1.40 -5.62
N GLN A 604 15.09 -2.14 -5.99
CA GLN A 604 14.92 -3.55 -6.35
C GLN A 604 15.44 -4.37 -5.17
N GLN A 605 14.55 -5.10 -4.51
CA GLN A 605 14.99 -6.09 -3.52
C GLN A 605 15.77 -7.18 -4.26
N LEU A 606 16.98 -7.48 -3.79
CA LEU A 606 17.89 -8.41 -4.45
C LEU A 606 17.87 -9.80 -3.83
N ASP A 607 17.72 -9.88 -2.50
CA ASP A 607 17.79 -11.15 -1.80
C ASP A 607 17.24 -11.11 -0.37
N VAL A 608 16.87 -12.28 0.16
CA VAL A 608 16.47 -12.47 1.57
C VAL A 608 17.01 -13.79 2.09
N GLU A 609 17.71 -13.75 3.22
CA GLU A 609 18.27 -14.93 3.84
C GLU A 609 18.00 -14.98 5.34
N ALA A 610 17.70 -16.17 5.87
CA ALA A 610 17.51 -16.39 7.29
C ALA A 610 18.78 -16.91 7.96
N GLY A 611 19.08 -16.36 9.14
CA GLY A 611 20.17 -16.77 10.01
C GLY A 611 19.71 -17.54 11.24
N ALA A 612 20.55 -17.53 12.27
CA ALA A 612 20.23 -18.16 13.54
C ALA A 612 19.15 -17.37 14.31
N ALA A 613 18.41 -18.06 15.19
CA ALA A 613 17.41 -17.48 16.09
C ALA A 613 16.34 -16.61 15.38
N GLY A 614 15.96 -16.97 14.15
CA GLY A 614 14.94 -16.26 13.36
C GLY A 614 15.38 -14.88 12.84
N LYS A 615 16.69 -14.60 12.85
CA LYS A 615 17.23 -13.37 12.28
C LYS A 615 17.07 -13.40 10.75
N LEU A 616 16.45 -12.37 10.18
CA LEU A 616 16.23 -12.24 8.75
C LEU A 616 17.15 -11.16 8.20
N TYR A 617 17.86 -11.44 7.13
CA TYR A 617 18.71 -10.50 6.42
C TYR A 617 18.07 -10.18 5.07
N THR A 618 17.99 -8.90 4.72
CA THR A 618 17.43 -8.47 3.44
C THR A 618 18.41 -7.55 2.74
N LEU A 619 18.66 -7.85 1.47
CA LEU A 619 19.55 -7.12 0.58
C LEU A 619 18.72 -6.32 -0.43
N TRP A 620 19.04 -5.04 -0.56
CA TRP A 620 18.35 -4.10 -1.43
C TRP A 620 19.33 -3.44 -2.38
N ASP A 621 18.95 -3.30 -3.65
CA ASP A 621 19.63 -2.43 -4.60
C ASP A 621 19.01 -1.04 -4.56
N LEU A 622 19.83 -0.03 -4.29
CA LEU A 622 19.43 1.37 -4.38
C LEU A 622 20.23 2.05 -5.49
N GLN A 623 19.75 3.19 -5.98
CA GLN A 623 20.53 4.05 -6.89
C GLN A 623 21.92 4.44 -6.32
N VAL A 624 22.08 4.38 -5.00
CA VAL A 624 23.33 4.69 -4.29
C VAL A 624 24.20 3.45 -4.02
N GLY A 625 23.79 2.27 -4.49
CA GLY A 625 24.45 0.98 -4.28
C GLY A 625 23.68 0.04 -3.34
N PRO A 626 24.15 -1.21 -3.20
CA PRO A 626 23.46 -2.20 -2.40
C PRO A 626 23.61 -1.93 -0.90
N ILE A 627 22.51 -2.12 -0.19
CA ILE A 627 22.44 -2.06 1.28
C ILE A 627 21.84 -3.34 1.82
N TYR A 628 22.14 -3.67 3.07
CA TYR A 628 21.44 -4.76 3.74
C TYR A 628 20.86 -4.32 5.09
N GLN A 629 19.82 -5.03 5.52
CA GLN A 629 19.11 -4.78 6.77
C GLN A 629 18.83 -6.11 7.49
N THR A 630 18.65 -6.04 8.80
CA THR A 630 18.40 -7.22 9.65
C THR A 630 17.09 -7.10 10.40
N ALA A 631 16.31 -8.16 10.50
CA ALA A 631 15.17 -8.31 11.40
C ALA A 631 15.53 -9.38 12.41
N GLN A 632 15.09 -9.23 13.66
CA GLN A 632 15.17 -10.34 14.60
C GLN A 632 13.95 -10.31 15.52
N PRO A 633 13.34 -11.47 15.81
CA PRO A 633 12.36 -11.59 16.88
C PRO A 633 12.92 -11.08 18.21
N ALA A 634 12.07 -10.57 19.07
CA ALA A 634 12.46 -10.22 20.43
C ALA A 634 13.00 -11.46 21.14
N THR A 635 14.20 -11.39 21.72
CA THR A 635 14.84 -12.56 22.34
C THR A 635 14.18 -12.95 23.66
N GLU A 636 13.61 -11.98 24.37
CA GLU A 636 13.03 -12.16 25.70
C GLU A 636 11.69 -11.43 25.81
N ALA A 637 10.83 -11.92 26.71
CA ALA A 637 9.62 -11.21 27.06
C ALA A 637 9.97 -9.99 27.91
N THR A 638 9.53 -8.82 27.47
CA THR A 638 9.81 -7.54 28.15
C THR A 638 8.55 -6.70 28.26
N THR A 639 8.54 -5.75 29.19
CA THR A 639 7.43 -4.81 29.34
C THR A 639 7.97 -3.41 29.60
N GLY A 640 7.55 -2.46 28.76
CA GLY A 640 7.79 -1.04 28.94
C GLY A 640 6.52 -0.38 29.44
N THR A 641 6.63 0.58 30.36
CA THR A 641 5.47 1.25 30.98
C THR A 641 5.61 2.77 30.98
N LEU A 642 4.50 3.47 30.79
CA LEU A 642 4.34 4.91 30.99
C LEU A 642 3.17 5.14 31.95
N SER A 643 3.40 5.81 33.08
CA SER A 643 2.38 5.94 34.12
C SER A 643 2.29 7.34 34.73
N GLN A 644 1.10 7.71 35.20
CA GLN A 644 0.83 8.94 35.94
C GLN A 644 -0.22 8.67 37.02
N SER A 645 0.01 9.19 38.22
CA SER A 645 -0.95 9.11 39.34
C SER A 645 -1.80 10.37 39.40
N ILE A 646 -3.11 10.20 39.44
CA ILE A 646 -4.10 11.28 39.43
C ILE A 646 -5.19 10.99 40.45
N THR A 647 -5.95 12.02 40.85
CA THR A 647 -7.16 11.84 41.64
C THR A 647 -8.36 12.19 40.77
N ILE A 648 -9.29 11.23 40.62
CA ILE A 648 -10.53 11.46 39.88
C ILE A 648 -11.51 12.17 40.81
N PRO A 649 -11.97 13.39 40.52
CA PRO A 649 -12.93 14.07 41.39
C PRO A 649 -14.23 13.28 41.52
N ALA A 650 -14.78 13.22 42.73
CA ALA A 650 -16.04 12.50 43.00
C ALA A 650 -17.24 13.05 42.20
N ALA A 651 -17.21 14.34 41.86
CA ALA A 651 -18.28 15.01 41.10
C ALA A 651 -18.05 14.97 39.57
N MET A 652 -16.99 14.31 39.10
CA MET A 652 -16.66 14.27 37.68
C MET A 652 -17.68 13.42 36.92
N HIS A 653 -18.38 14.03 35.97
CA HIS A 653 -19.46 13.38 35.23
C HIS A 653 -18.89 12.39 34.21
N GLU A 654 -19.22 11.11 34.36
CA GLU A 654 -18.79 10.03 33.45
C GLU A 654 -17.28 10.09 33.09
N PRO A 655 -16.35 9.98 34.07
CA PRO A 655 -14.92 10.10 33.85
C PRO A 655 -14.46 9.12 32.78
N THR A 656 -13.78 9.63 31.77
CA THR A 656 -13.37 8.85 30.61
C THR A 656 -11.90 9.10 30.34
N LEU A 657 -11.13 8.02 30.30
CA LEU A 657 -9.79 8.01 29.73
C LEU A 657 -9.94 7.81 28.22
N SER A 658 -9.30 8.67 27.44
CA SER A 658 -9.17 8.49 25.99
C SER A 658 -7.73 8.76 25.55
N PHE A 659 -7.33 8.13 24.46
CA PHE A 659 -6.00 8.26 23.87
C PHE A 659 -6.06 7.81 22.42
N VAL A 660 -5.16 8.32 21.59
CA VAL A 660 -5.00 7.83 20.23
C VAL A 660 -3.75 6.97 20.19
N TYR A 661 -3.82 5.82 19.55
CA TYR A 661 -2.68 4.93 19.42
C TYR A 661 -2.54 4.38 18.01
N GLN A 662 -1.31 4.08 17.65
CA GLN A 662 -0.97 3.25 16.51
C GLN A 662 -0.26 2.01 17.06
N PHE A 663 -0.67 0.82 16.63
CA PHE A 663 0.00 -0.43 16.99
C PHE A 663 0.50 -1.12 15.73
N ALA A 664 1.80 -1.43 15.67
CA ALA A 664 2.43 -2.00 14.49
C ALA A 664 3.39 -3.14 14.86
N GLY A 665 3.51 -4.12 13.97
CA GLY A 665 4.37 -5.29 14.15
C GLY A 665 3.73 -6.45 14.90
N ALA A 666 2.49 -6.28 15.34
CA ALA A 666 1.75 -7.32 16.01
C ALA A 666 1.59 -8.53 15.07
N THR A 667 1.85 -9.71 15.62
CA THR A 667 1.58 -11.00 14.98
C THR A 667 0.55 -11.74 15.84
N ALA A 668 -0.06 -12.81 15.34
CA ALA A 668 -0.93 -13.65 16.18
C ALA A 668 -0.10 -14.22 17.35
N GLY A 669 -0.24 -13.61 18.53
CA GLY A 669 0.70 -13.78 19.63
C GLY A 669 0.28 -13.06 20.92
N GLU A 670 1.22 -12.98 21.86
CA GLU A 670 1.05 -12.42 23.20
C GLU A 670 1.53 -10.97 23.32
N SER A 671 2.21 -10.41 22.31
CA SER A 671 2.58 -9.00 22.34
C SER A 671 1.34 -8.09 22.29
N ALA A 672 1.27 -7.09 23.18
CA ALA A 672 0.08 -6.28 23.36
C ALA A 672 0.36 -4.89 23.94
N LEU A 673 -0.47 -3.93 23.58
CA LEU A 673 -0.69 -2.72 24.37
C LEU A 673 -1.77 -3.01 25.42
N ALA A 674 -1.47 -2.76 26.69
CA ALA A 674 -2.43 -2.83 27.78
C ALA A 674 -2.51 -1.49 28.52
N VAL A 675 -3.72 -1.09 28.91
CA VAL A 675 -3.94 0.06 29.79
C VAL A 675 -4.56 -0.43 31.08
N THR A 676 -3.93 -0.10 32.20
CA THR A 676 -4.35 -0.54 33.53
C THR A 676 -4.55 0.63 34.47
N ILE A 677 -5.54 0.50 35.35
CA ILE A 677 -5.83 1.43 36.44
C ILE A 677 -5.49 0.72 37.75
N SER A 678 -4.59 1.31 38.53
CA SER A 678 -4.24 0.80 39.86
C SER A 678 -4.80 1.72 40.94
N ALA A 679 -5.59 1.17 41.86
CA ALA A 679 -6.17 1.85 43.02
C ALA A 679 -5.81 1.05 44.28
N GLY A 680 -4.86 1.56 45.06
CA GLY A 680 -4.29 0.84 46.20
C GLY A 680 -3.59 -0.46 45.78
N LEU A 681 -4.10 -1.62 46.21
CA LEU A 681 -3.55 -2.95 45.90
C LEU A 681 -4.20 -3.62 44.68
N THR A 682 -5.25 -3.01 44.12
CA THR A 682 -6.01 -3.59 43.01
C THR A 682 -5.56 -2.95 41.69
N THR A 683 -5.22 -3.78 40.71
CA THR A 683 -4.93 -3.36 39.33
C THR A 683 -5.95 -3.96 38.38
N THR A 684 -6.60 -3.13 37.58
CA THR A 684 -7.61 -3.55 36.60
C THR A 684 -7.16 -3.17 35.19
N THR A 685 -7.17 -4.13 34.27
CA THR A 685 -6.95 -3.84 32.84
C THR A 685 -8.25 -3.32 32.24
N VAL A 686 -8.20 -2.10 31.69
CA VAL A 686 -9.38 -1.42 31.12
C VAL A 686 -9.36 -1.35 29.60
N PHE A 687 -8.21 -1.62 28.98
CA PHE A 687 -8.06 -1.67 27.54
C PHE A 687 -6.94 -2.62 27.12
N THR A 688 -7.10 -3.30 25.99
CA THR A 688 -6.04 -4.12 25.38
C THR A 688 -6.13 -4.06 23.86
N ALA A 689 -4.99 -3.90 23.18
CA ALA A 689 -4.85 -4.05 21.74
C ALA A 689 -3.75 -5.08 21.43
N THR A 690 -4.07 -6.03 20.54
CA THR A 690 -3.20 -7.15 20.13
C THR A 690 -2.99 -7.21 18.61
N ALA A 691 -3.63 -6.32 17.85
CA ALA A 691 -3.62 -6.33 16.41
C ALA A 691 -3.00 -5.04 15.85
N ASN A 692 -2.47 -5.14 14.63
CA ASN A 692 -2.00 -3.96 13.92
C ASN A 692 -3.16 -2.98 13.70
N MET A 693 -2.97 -1.75 14.15
CA MET A 693 -3.97 -0.69 14.04
C MET A 693 -3.30 0.57 13.48
N PRO A 694 -3.91 1.25 12.49
CA PRO A 694 -3.53 2.63 12.20
C PRO A 694 -3.85 3.52 13.41
N TRP A 695 -3.53 4.81 13.33
CA TRP A 695 -3.94 5.78 14.35
C TRP A 695 -5.44 5.68 14.63
N THR A 696 -5.80 5.17 15.80
CA THR A 696 -7.18 4.89 16.19
C THR A 696 -7.42 5.29 17.64
N LEU A 697 -8.67 5.58 17.98
CA LEU A 697 -9.08 5.95 19.33
C LEU A 697 -9.19 4.72 20.23
N GLY A 698 -8.55 4.77 21.39
CA GLY A 698 -8.82 3.90 22.53
C GLY A 698 -9.46 4.70 23.66
N TRP A 699 -10.39 4.09 24.39
CA TRP A 699 -11.01 4.74 25.55
C TRP A 699 -11.47 3.72 26.61
N ALA A 700 -11.65 4.21 27.83
CA ALA A 700 -12.21 3.44 28.94
C ALA A 700 -13.03 4.33 29.89
N ALA A 701 -14.18 3.83 30.35
CA ALA A 701 -14.98 4.47 31.39
C ALA A 701 -14.37 4.20 32.77
N LEU A 702 -14.14 5.26 33.54
CA LEU A 702 -13.49 5.21 34.85
C LEU A 702 -14.43 5.57 36.01
N ALA A 703 -15.75 5.53 35.79
CA ALA A 703 -16.75 5.92 36.79
C ALA A 703 -16.62 5.16 38.14
N GLN A 704 -16.17 3.91 38.11
CA GLN A 704 -15.98 3.10 39.32
C GLN A 704 -14.87 3.60 40.27
N TRP A 705 -13.98 4.49 39.80
CA TRP A 705 -12.89 5.07 40.58
C TRP A 705 -13.10 6.56 40.91
N GLN A 706 -14.34 7.05 40.76
CA GLN A 706 -14.68 8.43 41.16
C GLN A 706 -14.37 8.67 42.64
N GLY A 707 -13.67 9.76 42.93
CA GLY A 707 -13.24 10.12 44.28
C GLY A 707 -11.94 9.45 44.73
N GLU A 708 -11.37 8.55 43.93
CA GLU A 708 -10.16 7.82 44.28
C GLU A 708 -8.90 8.41 43.61
N THR A 709 -7.75 8.20 44.25
CA THR A 709 -6.44 8.39 43.64
C THR A 709 -6.04 7.10 42.94
N VAL A 710 -5.81 7.18 41.63
CA VAL A 710 -5.44 6.03 40.80
C VAL A 710 -4.17 6.31 39.99
N THR A 711 -3.45 5.25 39.66
CA THR A 711 -2.35 5.30 38.69
C THR A 711 -2.82 4.73 37.36
N VAL A 712 -2.83 5.58 36.33
CA VAL A 712 -3.06 5.18 34.94
C VAL A 712 -1.73 4.71 34.36
N THR A 713 -1.68 3.48 33.84
CA THR A 713 -0.46 2.91 33.25
C THR A 713 -0.74 2.38 31.85
N PHE A 714 0.04 2.82 30.88
CA PHE A 714 0.14 2.25 29.55
C PHE A 714 1.34 1.32 29.52
N ALA A 715 1.15 0.08 29.05
CA ALA A 715 2.18 -0.94 29.01
C ALA A 715 2.26 -1.57 27.62
N LEU A 716 3.45 -1.56 27.02
CA LEU A 716 3.76 -2.43 25.89
C LEU A 716 4.40 -3.71 26.41
N ARG A 717 3.69 -4.83 26.29
CA ARG A 717 4.24 -6.17 26.50
C ARG A 717 4.78 -6.68 25.16
N GLN A 718 6.09 -6.92 25.10
CA GLN A 718 6.73 -7.64 24.00
C GLN A 718 6.92 -9.09 24.45
N ALA A 719 6.35 -10.05 23.72
CA ALA A 719 6.62 -11.45 24.00
C ALA A 719 7.94 -11.90 23.35
N GLY A 720 8.66 -12.79 24.04
CA GLY A 720 9.87 -13.41 23.50
C GLY A 720 9.55 -14.35 22.33
N GLY A 721 10.42 -14.38 21.33
CA GLY A 721 10.25 -15.11 20.08
C GLY A 721 9.31 -14.46 19.06
N GLU A 722 8.58 -13.40 19.41
CA GLU A 722 7.71 -12.65 18.49
C GLU A 722 8.43 -11.52 17.76
N ALA A 723 7.87 -11.11 16.62
CA ALA A 723 8.37 -9.93 15.93
C ALA A 723 8.33 -8.71 16.87
N PRO A 724 9.34 -7.82 16.82
CA PRO A 724 9.33 -6.61 17.61
C PRO A 724 8.11 -5.75 17.27
N VAL A 725 7.35 -5.39 18.28
CA VAL A 725 6.15 -4.57 18.14
C VAL A 725 6.43 -3.12 18.57
N ARG A 726 5.72 -2.19 17.95
CA ARG A 726 5.82 -0.75 18.21
C ARG A 726 4.45 -0.19 18.53
N VAL A 727 4.37 0.60 19.60
CA VAL A 727 3.18 1.38 19.92
C VAL A 727 3.57 2.85 19.93
N ASP A 728 2.87 3.65 19.14
CA ASP A 728 2.91 5.10 19.25
C ASP A 728 1.61 5.55 19.97
N LEU A 729 1.70 6.35 21.03
CA LEU A 729 0.54 6.95 21.70
C LEU A 729 0.59 8.46 21.57
N ASP A 730 -0.59 9.05 21.52
CA ASP A 730 -0.78 10.49 21.53
C ASP A 730 -2.13 10.84 22.18
N GLU A 731 -2.31 12.11 22.49
CA GLU A 731 -3.57 12.70 22.94
C GLU A 731 -4.26 11.98 24.09
N ILE A 732 -3.48 11.68 25.12
CA ILE A 732 -3.99 11.03 26.33
C ILE A 732 -4.74 12.05 27.18
N THR A 733 -6.05 11.87 27.32
CA THR A 733 -6.90 12.74 28.13
C THR A 733 -7.71 11.95 29.15
N LEU A 734 -7.89 12.54 30.34
CA LEU A 734 -8.83 12.05 31.33
C LEU A 734 -9.74 13.19 31.76
N THR A 735 -10.97 13.20 31.25
CA THR A 735 -11.93 14.29 31.48
C THR A 735 -13.37 13.78 31.52
N SER A 736 -14.32 14.66 31.86
CA SER A 736 -15.75 14.32 31.94
C SER A 736 -16.29 14.05 30.54
N TRP A 737 -17.12 13.01 30.37
CA TRP A 737 -17.82 12.81 29.10
C TRP A 737 -19.07 13.68 29.03
N GLN A 738 -18.99 14.76 28.28
CA GLN A 738 -20.06 15.76 28.20
C GLN A 738 -20.90 15.66 26.92
N THR A 739 -20.56 14.80 25.97
CA THR A 739 -21.32 14.66 24.72
C THR A 739 -22.64 13.93 24.98
N ALA A 740 -23.76 14.56 24.66
CA ALA A 740 -25.05 13.88 24.63
C ALA A 740 -25.09 12.92 23.44
N VAL A 741 -25.77 11.77 23.56
CA VAL A 741 -25.94 10.83 22.44
C VAL A 741 -27.43 10.58 22.20
N PRO A 742 -28.13 11.51 21.53
CA PRO A 742 -29.52 11.30 21.15
C PRO A 742 -29.64 10.14 20.17
N GLN A 743 -30.67 9.32 20.32
CA GLN A 743 -30.95 8.15 19.47
C GLN A 743 -32.30 8.27 18.76
N ALA A 744 -33.31 8.87 19.40
CA ALA A 744 -34.66 9.01 18.83
C ALA A 744 -35.42 10.22 19.37
N VAL A 745 -36.41 10.69 18.62
CA VAL A 745 -37.35 11.75 18.99
C VAL A 745 -38.77 11.24 18.75
N ALA A 746 -39.67 11.41 19.73
CA ALA A 746 -41.05 10.96 19.62
C ALA A 746 -42.04 12.00 20.18
N PRO A 747 -43.08 12.41 19.42
CA PRO A 747 -43.24 12.15 17.99
C PRO A 747 -42.17 12.89 17.15
N ASP A 748 -41.80 12.33 16.01
CA ASP A 748 -40.90 12.94 15.01
C ASP A 748 -41.65 13.84 14.00
N GLN A 749 -42.98 13.83 14.05
CA GLN A 749 -43.87 14.72 13.30
C GLN A 749 -44.94 15.34 14.20
N ILE A 750 -45.14 16.65 14.10
CA ILE A 750 -46.12 17.41 14.89
C ILE A 750 -47.04 18.28 14.03
N THR A 751 -48.18 18.68 14.59
CA THR A 751 -49.14 19.57 13.92
C THR A 751 -48.70 21.04 14.05
N PRO A 752 -48.66 21.82 12.95
CA PRO A 752 -48.32 23.25 13.01
C PRO A 752 -49.35 24.03 13.83
N GLY A 753 -48.89 25.07 14.53
CA GLY A 753 -49.78 25.91 15.34
C GLY A 753 -50.21 25.30 16.68
N VAL A 754 -49.76 24.09 17.01
CA VAL A 754 -50.10 23.40 18.26
C VAL A 754 -48.82 23.16 19.07
N ALA A 755 -48.80 23.66 20.31
CA ALA A 755 -47.70 23.35 21.21
C ALA A 755 -47.70 21.85 21.52
N THR A 756 -46.60 21.17 21.25
CA THR A 756 -46.52 19.71 21.32
C THR A 756 -45.33 19.29 22.16
N THR A 757 -45.55 18.41 23.14
CA THR A 757 -44.47 17.81 23.92
C THR A 757 -43.83 16.68 23.12
N VAL A 758 -42.50 16.71 23.03
CA VAL A 758 -41.68 15.65 22.44
C VAL A 758 -40.74 15.07 23.49
N ILE A 759 -40.46 13.77 23.37
CA ILE A 759 -39.48 13.06 24.18
C ILE A 759 -38.28 12.73 23.29
N ILE A 760 -37.10 13.11 23.74
CA ILE A 760 -35.82 12.74 23.12
C ILE A 760 -35.25 11.59 23.95
N THR A 761 -34.99 10.46 23.32
CA THR A 761 -34.37 9.29 23.92
C THR A 761 -32.91 9.20 23.47
N GLY A 762 -32.00 8.85 24.38
CA GLY A 762 -30.58 8.76 24.09
C GLY A 762 -29.76 8.35 25.31
N GLU A 763 -28.50 8.77 25.34
CA GLU A 763 -27.59 8.55 26.46
C GLU A 763 -26.89 9.84 26.89
N ASN A 764 -26.38 9.80 28.12
CA ASN A 764 -25.55 10.84 28.71
C ASN A 764 -26.20 12.22 28.80
N PHE A 765 -27.51 12.30 28.99
CA PHE A 765 -28.15 13.59 29.23
C PHE A 765 -27.84 14.12 30.63
N MET A 766 -27.28 15.33 30.70
CA MET A 766 -26.94 16.04 31.93
C MET A 766 -28.08 16.96 32.38
N ALA A 767 -28.15 17.27 33.68
CA ALA A 767 -29.16 18.17 34.23
C ALA A 767 -29.11 19.59 33.62
N THR A 768 -27.95 19.98 33.06
CA THR A 768 -27.72 21.26 32.39
C THR A 768 -28.02 21.23 30.89
N ALA A 769 -28.56 20.11 30.37
CA ALA A 769 -28.82 19.98 28.96
C ALA A 769 -29.73 21.09 28.40
N GLN A 770 -29.63 21.31 27.10
CA GLN A 770 -30.42 22.26 26.34
C GLN A 770 -30.83 21.60 25.04
N VAL A 771 -32.03 21.92 24.55
CA VAL A 771 -32.52 21.42 23.26
C VAL A 771 -32.79 22.61 22.34
N ARG A 772 -32.33 22.52 21.10
CA ARG A 772 -32.61 23.50 20.04
C ARG A 772 -33.35 22.84 18.88
N LEU A 773 -34.25 23.61 18.27
CA LEU A 773 -34.96 23.25 17.04
C LEU A 773 -34.55 24.27 15.95
N GLY A 774 -33.70 23.83 15.01
CA GLY A 774 -32.90 24.76 14.21
C GLY A 774 -32.08 25.67 15.11
N GLU A 775 -32.16 26.97 14.88
CA GLU A 775 -31.51 27.98 15.73
C GLU A 775 -32.29 28.34 17.00
N THR A 776 -33.53 27.85 17.13
CA THR A 776 -34.42 28.24 18.24
C THR A 776 -34.12 27.40 19.49
N LEU A 777 -33.66 28.04 20.57
CA LEU A 777 -33.55 27.40 21.88
C LEU A 777 -34.94 27.14 22.45
N LEU A 778 -35.23 25.88 22.79
CA LEU A 778 -36.49 25.49 23.38
C LEU A 778 -36.45 25.70 24.90
N LEU A 779 -37.32 26.57 25.38
CA LEU A 779 -37.49 26.82 26.82
C LEU A 779 -38.38 25.75 27.45
N GLY A 780 -38.19 25.49 28.75
CA GLY A 780 -39.00 24.51 29.48
C GLY A 780 -38.65 23.05 29.17
N MET A 781 -37.40 22.78 28.79
CA MET A 781 -36.88 21.42 28.75
C MET A 781 -36.74 20.87 30.17
N GLU A 782 -37.16 19.63 30.37
CA GLU A 782 -36.99 18.86 31.59
C GLU A 782 -36.24 17.56 31.31
N ARG A 783 -35.16 17.33 32.06
CA ARG A 783 -34.50 16.04 32.09
C ARG A 783 -35.27 15.09 32.99
N LEU A 784 -35.80 14.01 32.41
CA LEU A 784 -36.47 12.97 33.19
C LEU A 784 -35.43 12.05 33.85
N ASP A 785 -34.42 11.64 33.09
CA ASP A 785 -33.28 10.82 33.55
C ASP A 785 -32.06 11.01 32.62
N ALA A 786 -31.04 10.14 32.70
CA ALA A 786 -29.86 10.24 31.84
C ALA A 786 -30.10 9.83 30.38
N GLN A 787 -31.28 9.30 30.07
CA GLN A 787 -31.66 8.74 28.78
C GLN A 787 -32.87 9.43 28.15
N HIS A 788 -33.61 10.25 28.89
CA HIS A 788 -34.83 10.90 28.39
C HIS A 788 -34.86 12.40 28.71
N LEU A 789 -35.06 13.22 27.67
CA LEU A 789 -35.40 14.64 27.79
C LEU A 789 -36.84 14.86 27.33
N ARG A 790 -37.59 15.67 28.08
CA ARG A 790 -38.92 16.15 27.73
C ARG A 790 -38.84 17.61 27.35
N VAL A 791 -39.34 18.00 26.18
CA VAL A 791 -39.36 19.40 25.75
C VAL A 791 -40.66 19.73 25.02
N THR A 792 -41.15 20.96 25.17
CA THR A 792 -42.35 21.43 24.46
C THR A 792 -41.95 22.29 23.26
N ILE A 793 -42.37 21.86 22.08
CA ILE A 793 -42.22 22.64 20.84
C ILE A 793 -43.33 23.71 20.84
N PRO A 794 -43.00 25.01 20.74
CA PRO A 794 -44.02 26.06 20.79
C PRO A 794 -44.87 26.07 19.52
N ALA A 795 -46.14 26.49 19.66
CA ALA A 795 -47.08 26.63 18.54
C ALA A 795 -46.61 27.61 17.45
N THR A 796 -45.64 28.47 17.76
CA THR A 796 -45.12 29.52 16.86
C THR A 796 -44.11 29.03 15.83
N ILE A 797 -43.68 27.75 15.87
CA ILE A 797 -42.77 27.21 14.87
C ILE A 797 -43.52 27.03 13.54
N PRO A 798 -43.06 27.65 12.44
CA PRO A 798 -43.67 27.48 11.13
C PRO A 798 -43.63 26.02 10.63
N PRO A 799 -44.47 25.64 9.66
CA PRO A 799 -44.33 24.36 8.98
C PRO A 799 -42.95 24.23 8.32
N GLY A 800 -42.30 23.06 8.48
CA GLY A 800 -40.96 22.81 7.96
C GLY A 800 -40.31 21.56 8.55
N ARG A 801 -39.11 21.25 8.07
CA ARG A 801 -38.23 20.26 8.68
C ARG A 801 -37.13 20.98 9.42
N TYR A 802 -37.00 20.69 10.71
CA TYR A 802 -36.03 21.36 11.56
C TYR A 802 -35.08 20.33 12.16
N PRO A 803 -33.76 20.56 12.11
CA PRO A 803 -32.82 19.73 12.85
C PRO A 803 -33.04 19.95 14.35
N LEU A 804 -33.07 18.86 15.11
CA LEU A 804 -33.15 18.91 16.56
C LEU A 804 -31.76 18.63 17.14
N TRP A 805 -31.31 19.47 18.07
CA TRP A 805 -29.99 19.39 18.67
C TRP A 805 -30.08 19.29 20.18
N VAL A 806 -29.22 18.47 20.79
CA VAL A 806 -29.04 18.39 22.24
C VAL A 806 -27.64 18.83 22.60
N GLN A 807 -27.51 19.64 23.65
CA GLN A 807 -26.22 20.11 24.14
C GLN A 807 -26.22 20.07 25.68
N ASN A 808 -25.32 19.31 26.29
CA ASN A 808 -25.32 19.11 27.76
C ASN A 808 -24.87 20.33 28.57
N SER A 809 -23.99 21.15 28.01
CA SER A 809 -23.47 22.37 28.63
C SER A 809 -23.10 23.36 27.54
N SER A 810 -22.95 24.65 27.85
CA SER A 810 -22.56 25.65 26.85
C SER A 810 -21.19 25.40 26.22
N ALA A 811 -20.31 24.67 26.89
CA ALA A 811 -18.99 24.27 26.40
C ALA A 811 -18.98 22.91 25.70
N ALA A 812 -20.02 22.08 25.90
CA ALA A 812 -20.10 20.76 25.27
C ALA A 812 -20.47 20.88 23.78
N PRO A 813 -19.98 19.96 22.92
CA PRO A 813 -20.45 19.86 21.54
C PRO A 813 -21.97 19.65 21.44
N ARG A 814 -22.56 20.13 20.34
CA ARG A 814 -23.95 19.81 19.99
C ARG A 814 -24.03 18.41 19.39
N ALA A 815 -25.04 17.65 19.78
CA ALA A 815 -25.33 16.34 19.25
C ALA A 815 -26.65 16.37 18.46
N TYR A 816 -26.62 15.78 17.26
CA TYR A 816 -27.79 15.73 16.38
C TYR A 816 -28.79 14.68 16.88
N ALA A 817 -30.05 15.08 17.06
CA ALA A 817 -31.13 14.20 17.49
C ALA A 817 -32.07 13.75 16.36
N GLY A 818 -31.82 14.19 15.13
CA GLY A 818 -32.67 13.91 13.98
C GLY A 818 -33.40 15.16 13.48
N GLN A 819 -34.36 14.94 12.56
CA GLN A 819 -35.24 15.99 12.07
C GLN A 819 -36.61 15.86 12.73
N LEU A 820 -37.14 16.98 13.21
CA LEU A 820 -38.55 17.09 13.59
C LEU A 820 -39.32 17.74 12.44
N GLN A 821 -40.39 17.10 11.98
CA GLN A 821 -41.26 17.63 10.96
C GLN A 821 -42.45 18.38 11.58
N VAL A 822 -42.58 19.67 11.29
CA VAL A 822 -43.74 20.49 11.66
C VAL A 822 -44.66 20.57 10.45
N GLY A 823 -45.81 19.90 10.50
CA GLY A 823 -46.74 19.81 9.38
C GLY A 823 -46.49 18.66 8.42
N GLN A 824 -47.07 18.78 7.24
CA GLN A 824 -46.95 17.80 6.16
C GLN A 824 -46.07 18.39 5.04
N PRO A 825 -45.30 17.57 4.31
CA PRO A 825 -44.60 18.05 3.13
C PRO A 825 -45.66 18.39 2.07
N PHE A 826 -45.62 19.60 1.53
CA PHE A 826 -46.41 19.97 0.37
C PHE A 826 -45.48 20.01 -0.85
N TYR A 827 -45.75 19.15 -1.83
CA TYR A 827 -45.02 19.14 -3.10
C TYR A 827 -45.67 20.16 -4.04
N LEU A 828 -44.92 21.18 -4.44
CA LEU A 828 -45.33 22.04 -5.56
C LEU A 828 -45.27 21.22 -6.85
N PRO A 829 -46.30 21.28 -7.72
CA PRO A 829 -46.19 20.66 -9.04
C PRO A 829 -45.04 21.31 -9.81
N ILE A 830 -44.15 20.49 -10.35
CA ILE A 830 -43.13 20.97 -11.29
C ILE A 830 -43.86 21.40 -12.56
N ILE A 831 -44.03 22.70 -12.75
CA ILE A 831 -44.43 23.25 -14.04
C ILE A 831 -43.17 23.23 -14.92
N ARG A 832 -42.94 22.11 -15.63
CA ARG A 832 -41.96 22.10 -16.73
C ARG A 832 -42.55 22.94 -17.86
N ARG A 833 -41.83 23.98 -18.25
CA ARG A 833 -42.20 24.81 -19.40
C ARG A 833 -41.56 24.26 -20.66
#